data_AF-A0A9E4EA75-F1
#
_entry.id   AF-A0A9E4EA75-F1
#
_cell.length_a   1.000
_cell.length_b   1.000
_cell.length_c   1.000
_cell.angle_alpha   90.00
_cell.angle_beta   90.00
_cell.angle_gamma   90.00
#
_symmetry.space_group_name_H-M   'P 1'
#
loop_
_entity.id
_entity.type
_entity.pdbx_description
1 polymer ?
#
loop_
_entity_poly.entity_id
_entity_poly.type
_entity_poly.pdbx_seq_one_letter_code
_entity_poly.pdbx_strand_id
1 'polypeptide(L)'
;MKRFSRSIWIIVCLYATIAFAQWPQWRGQNRDGILTQFSAPSVWPKRLKKLWHVELGSGDASPIVNGGRIYTHTRQGENEVVTALDFETGQVLWRDSYGPVPYMWPWHGAESRGQGPFSTPILHDGVVYTLGVTQALSAFDAETGQVLWRKDFKKHLGFGSSTSPIVESGYCIVHVGEPKNGALTAFDARTGDVAWQWTEDGPSYASPICVEFEGTKQLIVLTRKYCIGISPTTGKLFWKTPFEQVWDETIPTPVRYKDTLVLSAAETGTHAVRVRKDGDEWAAELVWQNPKIHMYTASFVLNGDLLYGFSMQRKGQFFCLDPRTGKVLWTSEGRQGESASIVSAGEVLFCLTGDAELILIKPNAQAFEPIARYSIADRTTWAHPVILDKYILIKNASHLALWSLEGLDMADAEPEEITTVTPSGQPSATRLETIIWDKDGAEMVLIPAGEFQMGSNAGDMDEKPVHTIHLDAFYIDKYEVTVARYKQFISATGHPEPTKFWNDPQYNQPNHPVVGVTWYDAMAYAEWAGKRLPTEAEWEKAARGGLVAKKYPWGNTAPEDDEQHRANYDFLGSDGGKTTFPVGSFPPNSYGLYDMAGNAWEWCLDEYQQNFYAASPRENPLAGEPLSDYKAITSERVIRGGSWENYDNLIRVNNRNRGHPTRTYYPGFRCVVQRSH
;
A
#
# COMPACT_ATOMS: atom_id res chain seq x y z
N MET A 1 -27.67 81.81 -4.74
CA MET A 1 -27.32 80.71 -5.65
C MET A 1 -26.15 79.92 -5.07
N LYS A 2 -26.41 78.78 -4.41
CA LYS A 2 -25.36 77.86 -3.92
C LYS A 2 -25.41 76.60 -4.80
N ARG A 3 -24.32 76.32 -5.52
CA ARG A 3 -24.16 75.13 -6.38
C ARG A 3 -23.88 73.91 -5.50
N PHE A 4 -24.72 72.88 -5.64
CA PHE A 4 -24.48 71.54 -5.13
C PHE A 4 -23.42 70.85 -5.99
N SER A 5 -22.31 70.44 -5.38
CA SER A 5 -21.38 69.45 -5.96
C SER A 5 -21.67 68.10 -5.29
N ARG A 6 -22.17 67.13 -6.07
CA ARG A 6 -22.30 65.73 -5.63
C ARG A 6 -21.01 65.01 -6.00
N SER A 7 -20.17 64.74 -5.02
CA SER A 7 -19.04 63.82 -5.16
C SER A 7 -19.57 62.38 -5.09
N ILE A 8 -19.41 61.64 -6.19
CA ILE A 8 -19.65 60.19 -6.26
C ILE A 8 -18.39 59.51 -5.71
N TRP A 9 -18.53 58.78 -4.60
CA TRP A 9 -17.48 57.89 -4.09
C TRP A 9 -17.66 56.52 -4.75
N ILE A 10 -16.74 56.15 -5.64
CA ILE A 10 -16.62 54.78 -6.15
C ILE A 10 -15.91 53.97 -5.06
N ILE A 11 -16.65 53.11 -4.37
CA ILE A 11 -16.08 52.10 -3.49
C ILE A 11 -15.59 50.97 -4.40
N VAL A 12 -14.27 50.89 -4.61
CA VAL A 12 -13.62 49.73 -5.21
C VAL A 12 -13.52 48.67 -4.12
N CYS A 13 -14.45 47.72 -4.12
CA CYS A 13 -14.31 46.49 -3.34
C CYS A 13 -13.21 45.63 -3.96
N LEU A 14 -11.99 45.75 -3.44
CA LEU A 14 -10.93 44.77 -3.64
C LEU A 14 -11.37 43.47 -2.97
N TYR A 15 -11.95 42.55 -3.74
CA TYR A 15 -12.06 41.16 -3.32
C TYR A 15 -10.64 40.60 -3.29
N ALA A 16 -10.06 40.50 -2.09
CA ALA A 16 -8.91 39.65 -1.87
C ALA A 16 -9.39 38.21 -2.06
N THR A 17 -9.25 37.68 -3.28
CA THR A 17 -9.36 36.24 -3.52
C THR A 17 -8.23 35.60 -2.74
N ILE A 18 -8.55 34.86 -1.68
CA ILE A 18 -7.60 33.96 -1.04
C ILE A 18 -7.14 32.99 -2.11
N ALA A 19 -5.91 33.14 -2.59
CA ALA A 19 -5.34 32.23 -3.56
C ALA A 19 -5.12 30.89 -2.86
N PHE A 20 -5.92 29.89 -3.24
CA PHE A 20 -5.76 28.54 -2.73
C PHE A 20 -4.39 27.99 -3.17
N ALA A 21 -3.65 27.35 -2.27
CA ALA A 21 -2.40 26.70 -2.64
C ALA A 21 -2.64 25.65 -3.74
N GLN A 22 -1.75 25.57 -4.73
CA GLN A 22 -1.91 24.72 -5.90
C GLN A 22 -0.80 23.66 -5.99
N TRP A 23 -1.14 22.50 -6.53
CA TRP A 23 -0.24 21.40 -6.85
C TRP A 23 -0.64 20.80 -8.20
N PRO A 24 -0.40 21.51 -9.32
CA PRO A 24 -1.05 21.20 -10.59
C PRO A 24 -0.43 20.02 -11.36
N GLN A 25 0.71 19.48 -10.91
CA GLN A 25 1.44 18.46 -11.65
C GLN A 25 2.35 17.59 -10.76
N TRP A 26 3.01 16.60 -11.38
CA TRP A 26 4.03 15.75 -10.79
C TRP A 26 4.99 16.54 -9.90
N ARG A 27 5.11 16.17 -8.62
CA ARG A 27 6.01 16.79 -7.64
C ARG A 27 5.90 18.32 -7.51
N GLY A 28 4.69 18.86 -7.69
CA GLY A 28 4.38 20.26 -7.43
C GLY A 28 4.61 21.16 -8.64
N GLN A 29 4.51 22.47 -8.44
CA GLN A 29 4.49 23.47 -9.51
C GLN A 29 5.65 23.33 -10.52
N ASN A 30 6.85 23.00 -10.02
CA ASN A 30 8.09 22.97 -10.80
C ASN A 30 8.64 21.54 -11.04
N ARG A 31 7.93 20.50 -10.59
CA ARG A 31 8.35 19.09 -10.67
C ARG A 31 9.63 18.74 -9.89
N ASP A 32 10.00 19.55 -8.93
CA ASP A 32 11.20 19.43 -8.09
C ASP A 32 10.91 18.92 -6.67
N GLY A 33 9.64 18.84 -6.27
CA GLY A 33 9.23 18.47 -4.92
C GLY A 33 9.50 19.57 -3.89
N ILE A 34 9.60 20.84 -4.30
CA ILE A 34 9.87 21.97 -3.42
C ILE A 34 8.63 22.83 -3.25
N LEU A 35 8.22 23.05 -2.01
CA LEU A 35 7.23 24.05 -1.64
C LEU A 35 7.89 25.42 -1.50
N THR A 36 7.35 26.40 -2.22
CA THR A 36 7.83 27.80 -2.15
C THR A 36 7.30 28.55 -0.93
N GLN A 37 6.16 28.11 -0.39
CA GLN A 37 5.51 28.72 0.77
C GLN A 37 4.98 27.61 1.68
N PHE A 38 5.53 27.55 2.88
CA PHE A 38 5.07 26.69 3.98
C PHE A 38 5.58 27.31 5.28
N SER A 39 4.82 27.19 6.35
CA SER A 39 5.23 27.62 7.69
C SER A 39 5.04 26.45 8.63
N ALA A 40 6.15 25.93 9.15
CA ALA A 40 6.08 24.82 10.08
C ALA A 40 5.41 25.28 11.39
N PRO A 41 4.52 24.49 11.99
CA PRO A 41 4.02 24.79 13.31
C PRO A 41 5.18 24.76 14.32
N SER A 42 5.13 25.63 15.33
CA SER A 42 6.13 25.65 16.41
C SER A 42 6.14 24.34 17.22
N VAL A 43 5.00 23.63 17.26
CA VAL A 43 4.85 22.30 17.84
C VAL A 43 4.06 21.44 16.87
N TRP A 44 4.63 20.31 16.46
CA TRP A 44 3.94 19.32 15.64
C TRP A 44 2.91 18.55 16.48
N PRO A 45 1.70 18.31 15.95
CA PRO A 45 0.67 17.57 16.69
C PRO A 45 1.12 16.12 16.90
N LYS A 46 0.66 15.48 17.98
CA LYS A 46 0.95 14.05 18.23
C LYS A 46 0.28 13.12 17.22
N ARG A 47 -0.83 13.57 16.61
CA ARG A 47 -1.59 12.84 15.59
C ARG A 47 -2.15 13.83 14.58
N LEU A 48 -2.16 13.45 13.31
CA LEU A 48 -2.84 14.21 12.27
C LEU A 48 -4.34 13.93 12.30
N LYS A 49 -5.16 14.93 11.97
CA LYS A 49 -6.61 14.78 11.87
C LYS A 49 -6.99 14.39 10.44
N LYS A 50 -7.51 13.18 10.25
CA LYS A 50 -8.14 12.80 8.97
C LYS A 50 -9.45 13.55 8.84
N LEU A 51 -9.60 14.36 7.79
CA LEU A 51 -10.82 15.13 7.54
C LEU A 51 -11.84 14.30 6.76
N TRP A 52 -11.38 13.62 5.70
CA TRP A 52 -12.18 12.70 4.92
C TRP A 52 -11.29 11.68 4.20
N HIS A 53 -11.90 10.63 3.67
CA HIS A 53 -11.27 9.73 2.71
C HIS A 53 -12.31 9.25 1.69
N VAL A 54 -11.84 8.85 0.50
CA VAL A 54 -12.66 8.33 -0.60
C VAL A 54 -11.96 7.17 -1.28
N GLU A 55 -12.71 6.14 -1.67
CA GLU A 55 -12.21 5.01 -2.45
C GLU A 55 -12.23 5.38 -3.95
N LEU A 56 -11.07 5.25 -4.62
CA LEU A 56 -10.89 5.64 -6.02
C LEU A 56 -10.41 4.49 -6.90
N GLY A 57 -10.05 3.35 -6.30
CA GLY A 57 -9.44 2.22 -6.98
C GLY A 57 -7.91 2.27 -6.98
N SER A 58 -7.31 1.31 -7.68
CA SER A 58 -5.87 1.10 -7.71
C SER A 58 -5.13 2.11 -8.58
N GLY A 59 -3.80 2.09 -8.52
CA GLY A 59 -2.93 3.00 -9.25
C GLY A 59 -2.16 3.93 -8.32
N ASP A 60 -0.95 4.27 -8.79
CA ASP A 60 0.09 4.97 -8.03
C ASP A 60 0.33 6.41 -8.54
N ALA A 61 -0.46 6.84 -9.53
CA ALA A 61 -0.49 8.23 -9.96
C ALA A 61 -0.83 9.16 -8.79
N SER A 62 -0.04 10.22 -8.63
CA SER A 62 -0.26 11.19 -7.55
C SER A 62 -1.48 12.07 -7.86
N PRO A 63 -2.26 12.48 -6.85
CA PRO A 63 -3.30 13.48 -7.07
C PRO A 63 -2.68 14.83 -7.45
N ILE A 64 -3.44 15.67 -8.15
CA ILE A 64 -3.10 17.07 -8.36
C ILE A 64 -4.24 17.96 -7.85
N VAL A 65 -3.92 19.18 -7.43
CA VAL A 65 -4.87 20.11 -6.81
C VAL A 65 -4.80 21.48 -7.44
N ASN A 66 -5.95 22.06 -7.76
CA ASN A 66 -6.05 23.46 -8.13
C ASN A 66 -7.46 23.99 -7.88
N GLY A 67 -7.58 25.24 -7.43
CA GLY A 67 -8.86 25.94 -7.31
C GLY A 67 -9.93 25.19 -6.50
N GLY A 68 -9.53 24.53 -5.40
CA GLY A 68 -10.45 23.75 -4.55
C GLY A 68 -10.90 22.41 -5.15
N ARG A 69 -10.25 21.94 -6.23
CA ARG A 69 -10.52 20.64 -6.85
C ARG A 69 -9.31 19.74 -6.80
N ILE A 70 -9.55 18.45 -6.67
CA ILE A 70 -8.55 17.39 -6.74
C ILE A 70 -8.79 16.56 -8.00
N TYR A 71 -7.76 16.28 -8.77
CA TYR A 71 -7.84 15.40 -9.94
C TYR A 71 -6.98 14.16 -9.71
N THR A 72 -7.55 12.99 -9.99
CA THR A 72 -6.88 11.69 -9.82
C THR A 72 -7.02 10.84 -11.06
N HIS A 73 -6.02 10.01 -11.33
CA HIS A 73 -6.04 8.99 -12.37
C HIS A 73 -5.82 7.63 -11.70
N THR A 74 -6.81 6.75 -11.78
CA THR A 74 -6.84 5.46 -11.07
C THR A 74 -7.37 4.35 -11.96
N ARG A 75 -7.44 3.14 -11.44
CA ARG A 75 -8.01 1.97 -12.11
C ARG A 75 -9.13 1.35 -11.29
N GLN A 76 -10.24 1.05 -11.97
CA GLN A 76 -11.43 0.41 -11.40
C GLN A 76 -11.83 -0.76 -12.29
N GLY A 77 -11.56 -1.98 -11.81
CA GLY A 77 -11.65 -3.19 -12.64
C GLY A 77 -10.70 -3.11 -13.83
N GLU A 78 -11.24 -3.29 -15.03
CA GLU A 78 -10.48 -3.23 -16.28
C GLU A 78 -10.36 -1.82 -16.87
N ASN A 79 -10.90 -0.79 -16.23
CA ASN A 79 -10.93 0.56 -16.77
C ASN A 79 -9.98 1.48 -16.02
N GLU A 80 -9.27 2.34 -16.76
CA GLU A 80 -8.63 3.52 -16.19
C GLU A 80 -9.65 4.64 -16.07
N VAL A 81 -9.60 5.39 -14.97
CA VAL A 81 -10.63 6.32 -14.52
C VAL A 81 -9.97 7.63 -14.12
N VAL A 82 -10.47 8.73 -14.68
CA VAL A 82 -10.11 10.09 -14.26
C VAL A 82 -11.26 10.64 -13.45
N THR A 83 -10.97 11.11 -12.24
CA THR A 83 -11.99 11.65 -11.32
C THR A 83 -11.58 13.03 -10.86
N ALA A 84 -12.52 13.97 -10.88
CA ALA A 84 -12.41 15.23 -10.15
C ALA A 84 -13.23 15.17 -8.87
N LEU A 85 -12.63 15.64 -7.79
CA LEU A 85 -13.23 15.70 -6.46
C LEU A 85 -13.24 17.14 -5.95
N ASP A 86 -14.22 17.45 -5.14
CA ASP A 86 -14.20 18.64 -4.29
C ASP A 86 -13.15 18.46 -3.18
N PHE A 87 -12.31 19.47 -2.98
CA PHE A 87 -11.19 19.38 -2.03
C PHE A 87 -11.66 19.30 -0.57
N GLU A 88 -12.70 20.05 -0.20
CA GLU A 88 -13.12 20.15 1.20
C GLU A 88 -13.91 18.93 1.64
N THR A 89 -14.71 18.36 0.73
CA THR A 89 -15.67 17.30 1.05
C THR A 89 -15.26 15.92 0.52
N GLY A 90 -14.34 15.85 -0.45
CA GLY A 90 -13.99 14.61 -1.13
C GLY A 90 -15.09 14.09 -2.07
N GLN A 91 -16.16 14.85 -2.31
CA GLN A 91 -17.25 14.45 -3.18
C GLN A 91 -16.83 14.43 -4.66
N VAL A 92 -17.32 13.44 -5.39
CA VAL A 92 -17.08 13.35 -6.84
C VAL A 92 -17.84 14.47 -7.57
N LEU A 93 -17.10 15.33 -8.27
CA LEU A 93 -17.65 16.37 -9.13
C LEU A 93 -17.96 15.82 -10.52
N TRP A 94 -17.00 15.10 -11.09
CA TRP A 94 -17.17 14.38 -12.35
C TRP A 94 -16.22 13.19 -12.42
N ARG A 95 -16.53 12.25 -13.32
CA ARG A 95 -15.72 11.07 -13.60
C ARG A 95 -15.84 10.69 -15.07
N ASP A 96 -14.71 10.37 -15.70
CA ASP A 96 -14.65 9.70 -17.00
C ASP A 96 -13.85 8.40 -16.87
N SER A 97 -14.14 7.43 -17.73
CA SER A 97 -13.41 6.17 -17.77
C SER A 97 -13.21 5.66 -19.19
N TYR A 98 -12.14 4.90 -19.38
CA TYR A 98 -11.89 4.18 -20.62
C TYR A 98 -11.30 2.80 -20.36
N GLY A 99 -11.62 1.88 -21.26
CA GLY A 99 -11.16 0.51 -21.21
C GLY A 99 -12.02 -0.41 -22.09
N PRO A 100 -11.84 -1.74 -21.97
CA PRO A 100 -10.92 -2.39 -21.05
C PRO A 100 -9.45 -2.11 -21.41
N VAL A 101 -8.60 -2.03 -20.38
CA VAL A 101 -7.16 -1.82 -20.47
C VAL A 101 -6.49 -3.14 -20.10
N PRO A 102 -6.23 -4.06 -21.06
CA PRO A 102 -5.79 -5.43 -20.80
C PRO A 102 -4.30 -5.49 -20.43
N TYR A 103 -3.89 -4.72 -19.43
CA TYR A 103 -2.54 -4.70 -18.91
C TYR A 103 -2.44 -5.63 -17.71
N MET A 104 -1.66 -6.70 -17.86
CA MET A 104 -1.28 -7.61 -16.78
C MET A 104 0.23 -7.50 -16.58
N TRP A 105 0.64 -7.40 -15.33
CA TRP A 105 2.06 -7.39 -14.98
C TRP A 105 2.69 -8.73 -15.38
N PRO A 106 3.79 -8.75 -16.16
CA PRO A 106 4.30 -9.98 -16.78
C PRO A 106 5.02 -10.96 -15.81
N TRP A 107 5.02 -10.70 -14.49
CA TRP A 107 5.77 -11.46 -13.50
C TRP A 107 4.89 -11.92 -12.33
N HIS A 108 4.96 -13.22 -12.01
CA HIS A 108 4.47 -13.78 -10.75
C HIS A 108 5.33 -13.22 -9.60
N GLY A 109 4.73 -12.45 -8.69
CA GLY A 109 5.41 -11.73 -7.60
C GLY A 109 5.21 -10.21 -7.61
N ALA A 110 4.59 -9.66 -8.66
CA ALA A 110 4.26 -8.24 -8.76
C ALA A 110 2.87 -7.87 -8.23
N GLU A 111 2.18 -8.81 -7.59
CA GLU A 111 0.82 -8.65 -7.08
C GLU A 111 0.72 -7.61 -5.94
N SER A 112 1.86 -7.22 -5.37
CA SER A 112 1.98 -6.15 -4.35
C SER A 112 1.96 -4.72 -4.94
N ARG A 113 2.21 -4.54 -6.26
CA ARG A 113 2.10 -3.24 -6.95
C ARG A 113 0.83 -3.19 -7.81
N GLY A 114 0.11 -2.07 -7.76
CA GLY A 114 -1.13 -1.89 -8.52
C GLY A 114 -0.91 -1.99 -10.04
N GLN A 115 -1.95 -2.35 -10.79
CA GLN A 115 -1.89 -2.46 -12.28
C GLN A 115 -1.87 -1.10 -13.00
N GLY A 116 -1.36 -0.07 -12.33
CA GLY A 116 -1.43 1.34 -12.73
C GLY A 116 -2.85 1.91 -12.68
N PRO A 117 -3.05 3.15 -13.19
CA PRO A 117 -2.03 4.00 -13.83
C PRO A 117 -0.98 4.53 -12.84
N PHE A 118 0.23 4.76 -13.35
CA PHE A 118 1.38 5.27 -12.58
C PHE A 118 1.67 6.75 -12.88
N SER A 119 1.28 7.21 -14.06
CA SER A 119 1.54 8.56 -14.57
C SER A 119 0.65 9.59 -13.88
N THR A 120 1.27 10.60 -13.27
CA THR A 120 0.57 11.68 -12.57
C THR A 120 -0.02 12.67 -13.59
N PRO A 121 -1.30 13.07 -13.44
CA PRO A 121 -1.91 14.07 -14.31
C PRO A 121 -1.19 15.43 -14.27
N ILE A 122 -1.46 16.26 -15.27
CA ILE A 122 -1.11 17.68 -15.25
C ILE A 122 -2.35 18.52 -15.57
N LEU A 123 -2.56 19.58 -14.80
CA LEU A 123 -3.53 20.63 -15.09
C LEU A 123 -2.81 21.84 -15.68
N HIS A 124 -3.24 22.28 -16.85
CA HIS A 124 -2.74 23.49 -17.50
C HIS A 124 -3.89 24.19 -18.22
N ASP A 125 -4.05 25.50 -17.99
CA ASP A 125 -5.06 26.33 -18.65
C ASP A 125 -6.48 25.74 -18.68
N GLY A 126 -6.92 25.17 -17.56
CA GLY A 126 -8.26 24.57 -17.44
C GLY A 126 -8.41 23.21 -18.11
N VAL A 127 -7.32 22.57 -18.52
CA VAL A 127 -7.32 21.24 -19.14
C VAL A 127 -6.48 20.27 -18.31
N VAL A 128 -7.05 19.11 -17.99
CA VAL A 128 -6.36 17.99 -17.35
C VAL A 128 -5.84 17.05 -18.42
N TYR A 129 -4.56 16.72 -18.38
CA TYR A 129 -3.94 15.73 -19.27
C TYR A 129 -3.52 14.50 -18.48
N THR A 130 -3.82 13.31 -19.00
CA THR A 130 -3.43 12.03 -18.39
C THR A 130 -2.78 11.10 -19.41
N LEU A 131 -1.89 10.22 -18.95
CA LEU A 131 -1.30 9.15 -19.74
C LEU A 131 -1.55 7.79 -19.06
N GLY A 132 -2.26 6.90 -19.75
CA GLY A 132 -2.56 5.55 -19.25
C GLY A 132 -1.39 4.57 -19.28
N VAL A 133 -1.52 3.41 -18.64
CA VAL A 133 -0.49 2.35 -18.71
C VAL A 133 -0.24 1.83 -20.12
N THR A 134 -1.28 1.85 -20.97
CA THR A 134 -1.21 1.52 -22.41
C THR A 134 -0.85 2.72 -23.29
N GLN A 135 -0.38 3.81 -22.66
CA GLN A 135 -0.05 5.09 -23.26
C GLN A 135 -1.25 5.84 -23.86
N ALA A 136 -2.47 5.60 -23.40
CA ALA A 136 -3.61 6.43 -23.80
C ALA A 136 -3.44 7.87 -23.28
N LEU A 137 -3.12 8.81 -24.18
CA LEU A 137 -3.00 10.24 -23.85
C LEU A 137 -4.35 10.92 -24.02
N SER A 138 -4.87 11.50 -22.95
CA SER A 138 -6.20 12.12 -22.93
C SER A 138 -6.12 13.56 -22.44
N ALA A 139 -6.98 14.42 -22.98
CA ALA A 139 -7.21 15.77 -22.52
C ALA A 139 -8.68 15.95 -22.12
N PHE A 140 -8.92 16.52 -20.94
CA PHE A 140 -10.23 16.72 -20.36
C PHE A 140 -10.42 18.18 -19.97
N ASP A 141 -11.60 18.72 -20.24
CA ASP A 141 -12.02 19.97 -19.62
C ASP A 141 -12.06 19.80 -18.10
N ALA A 142 -11.30 20.62 -17.37
CA ALA A 142 -11.10 20.44 -15.93
C ALA A 142 -12.37 20.72 -15.10
N GLU A 143 -13.30 21.50 -15.64
CA GLU A 143 -14.53 21.86 -14.97
C GLU A 143 -15.61 20.77 -15.11
N THR A 144 -15.78 20.27 -16.33
CA THR A 144 -16.89 19.39 -16.72
C THR A 144 -16.50 17.92 -16.86
N GLY A 145 -15.21 17.61 -17.03
CA GLY A 145 -14.74 16.27 -17.35
C GLY A 145 -14.93 15.85 -18.80
N GLN A 146 -15.40 16.76 -19.68
CA GLN A 146 -15.56 16.46 -21.10
C GLN A 146 -14.22 16.10 -21.73
N VAL A 147 -14.15 14.95 -22.41
CA VAL A 147 -12.99 14.58 -23.22
C VAL A 147 -12.88 15.53 -24.40
N LEU A 148 -11.83 16.36 -24.42
CA LEU A 148 -11.53 17.28 -25.53
C LEU A 148 -10.91 16.52 -26.69
N TRP A 149 -9.95 15.65 -26.39
CA TRP A 149 -9.35 14.72 -27.34
C TRP A 149 -8.68 13.55 -26.61
N ARG A 150 -8.49 12.44 -27.32
CA ARG A 150 -7.80 11.24 -26.82
C ARG A 150 -7.00 10.60 -27.95
N LYS A 151 -5.74 10.26 -27.70
CA LYS A 151 -4.86 9.50 -28.59
C LYS A 151 -4.47 8.20 -27.90
N ASP A 152 -4.98 7.09 -28.41
CA ASP A 152 -4.72 5.77 -27.86
C ASP A 152 -3.67 5.04 -28.70
N PHE A 153 -2.49 4.83 -28.12
CA PHE A 153 -1.38 4.16 -28.79
C PHE A 153 -1.45 2.64 -28.63
N LYS A 154 -2.20 2.14 -27.63
CA LYS A 154 -2.32 0.71 -27.29
C LYS A 154 -0.96 0.00 -27.21
N LYS A 155 0.03 0.68 -26.65
CA LYS A 155 1.40 0.16 -26.53
C LYS A 155 1.67 -0.28 -25.10
N HIS A 156 2.34 -1.42 -24.96
CA HIS A 156 2.73 -1.96 -23.67
C HIS A 156 4.24 -1.78 -23.50
N LEU A 157 4.63 -0.98 -22.51
CA LEU A 157 5.96 -1.07 -21.91
C LEU A 157 5.91 -2.18 -20.86
N GLY A 158 7.04 -2.87 -20.60
CA GLY A 158 7.08 -4.00 -19.67
C GLY A 158 6.30 -3.75 -18.38
N PHE A 159 6.59 -2.62 -17.72
CA PHE A 159 5.94 -2.17 -16.47
C PHE A 159 4.84 -1.11 -16.68
N GLY A 160 4.35 -0.93 -17.90
CA GLY A 160 3.40 0.12 -18.25
C GLY A 160 4.04 1.51 -18.32
N SER A 161 3.33 2.48 -18.90
CA SER A 161 3.81 3.87 -18.91
C SER A 161 3.67 4.52 -17.54
N SER A 162 4.75 5.17 -17.07
CA SER A 162 4.77 5.90 -15.79
C SER A 162 5.22 7.35 -15.91
N THR A 163 5.75 7.75 -17.07
CA THR A 163 6.14 9.14 -17.31
C THR A 163 4.92 10.06 -17.26
N SER A 164 5.02 11.13 -16.47
CA SER A 164 3.95 12.13 -16.31
C SER A 164 4.02 13.16 -17.42
N PRO A 165 2.91 13.47 -18.13
CA PRO A 165 2.90 14.50 -19.16
C PRO A 165 3.43 15.84 -18.65
N ILE A 166 3.98 16.63 -19.55
CA ILE A 166 4.36 18.02 -19.30
C ILE A 166 3.75 18.91 -20.36
N VAL A 167 3.20 20.04 -19.95
CA VAL A 167 2.64 21.04 -20.86
C VAL A 167 3.55 22.25 -20.86
N GLU A 168 4.12 22.57 -22.01
CA GLU A 168 5.06 23.68 -22.16
C GLU A 168 4.91 24.28 -23.56
N SER A 169 4.95 25.62 -23.65
CA SER A 169 4.87 26.33 -24.93
C SER A 169 3.67 25.96 -25.81
N GLY A 170 2.52 25.65 -25.19
CA GLY A 170 1.30 25.24 -25.91
C GLY A 170 1.28 23.78 -26.36
N TYR A 171 2.25 22.97 -25.94
CA TYR A 171 2.34 21.55 -26.29
C TYR A 171 2.23 20.66 -25.06
N CYS A 172 1.41 19.60 -25.16
CA CYS A 172 1.44 18.47 -24.24
C CYS A 172 2.48 17.45 -24.75
N ILE A 173 3.54 17.22 -23.98
CA ILE A 173 4.70 16.44 -24.41
C ILE A 173 4.78 15.15 -23.58
N VAL A 174 4.90 14.02 -24.27
CA VAL A 174 5.07 12.68 -23.67
C VAL A 174 6.04 11.84 -24.49
N HIS A 175 6.70 10.87 -23.84
CA HIS A 175 7.52 9.87 -24.53
C HIS A 175 6.71 8.58 -24.69
N VAL A 176 6.29 8.28 -25.91
CA VAL A 176 5.35 7.19 -26.23
C VAL A 176 5.90 6.29 -27.33
N GLY A 177 5.34 5.10 -27.49
CA GLY A 177 5.77 4.04 -28.39
C GLY A 177 6.49 2.90 -27.68
N GLU A 178 7.09 2.01 -28.46
CA GLU A 178 7.80 0.82 -27.97
C GLU A 178 9.22 1.16 -27.50
N PRO A 179 9.84 0.35 -26.62
CA PRO A 179 11.19 0.64 -26.11
C PRO A 179 12.26 0.85 -27.19
N LYS A 180 12.12 0.26 -28.38
CA LYS A 180 13.10 0.39 -29.47
C LYS A 180 12.71 1.40 -30.56
N ASN A 181 11.43 1.75 -30.66
CA ASN A 181 10.86 2.54 -31.77
C ASN A 181 9.92 3.64 -31.26
N GLY A 182 10.11 4.08 -30.02
CA GLY A 182 9.33 5.15 -29.42
C GLY A 182 9.81 6.53 -29.85
N ALA A 183 9.00 7.54 -29.55
CA ALA A 183 9.25 8.92 -29.89
C ALA A 183 8.84 9.83 -28.72
N LEU A 184 9.74 10.76 -28.37
CA LEU A 184 9.36 11.92 -27.59
C LEU A 184 8.52 12.81 -28.50
N THR A 185 7.24 12.95 -28.18
CA THR A 185 6.26 13.59 -29.06
C THR A 185 5.58 14.75 -28.35
N ALA A 186 5.57 15.90 -29.02
CA ALA A 186 4.75 17.03 -28.63
C ALA A 186 3.45 17.01 -29.41
N PHE A 187 2.35 17.12 -28.68
CA PHE A 187 1.00 17.29 -29.22
C PHE A 187 0.56 18.73 -28.98
N ASP A 188 -0.07 19.37 -29.95
CA ASP A 188 -0.80 20.61 -29.73
C ASP A 188 -1.76 20.41 -28.56
N ALA A 189 -1.64 21.21 -27.51
CA ALA A 189 -2.36 21.01 -26.27
C ALA A 189 -3.88 21.12 -26.45
N ARG A 190 -4.35 21.83 -27.50
CA ARG A 190 -5.77 22.04 -27.79
C ARG A 190 -6.34 20.98 -28.70
N THR A 191 -5.64 20.58 -29.75
CA THR A 191 -6.18 19.66 -30.78
C THR A 191 -5.70 18.21 -30.59
N GLY A 192 -4.59 18.01 -29.89
CA GLY A 192 -3.92 16.72 -29.77
C GLY A 192 -3.17 16.31 -31.04
N ASP A 193 -2.99 17.19 -32.02
CA ASP A 193 -2.23 16.88 -33.23
C ASP A 193 -0.73 16.91 -32.98
N VAL A 194 0.02 16.05 -33.67
CA VAL A 194 1.47 15.99 -33.52
C VAL A 194 2.11 17.27 -34.07
N ALA A 195 2.82 18.00 -33.22
CA ALA A 195 3.57 19.20 -33.59
C ALA A 195 5.01 18.89 -33.98
N TRP A 196 5.70 18.07 -33.18
CA TRP A 196 7.05 17.59 -33.46
C TRP A 196 7.33 16.26 -32.78
N GLN A 197 8.33 15.54 -33.29
CA GLN A 197 8.81 14.28 -32.74
C GLN A 197 10.32 14.21 -32.72
N TRP A 198 10.86 13.59 -31.68
CA TRP A 198 12.25 13.15 -31.63
C TRP A 198 12.27 11.62 -31.45
N THR A 199 12.95 10.93 -32.38
CA THR A 199 12.79 9.48 -32.60
C THR A 199 14.10 8.70 -32.47
N GLU A 200 15.16 9.29 -31.91
CA GLU A 200 16.46 8.61 -31.84
C GLU A 200 16.54 7.57 -30.70
N ASP A 201 15.68 7.64 -29.69
CA ASP A 201 15.64 6.68 -28.58
C ASP A 201 14.24 6.51 -27.97
N GLY A 202 14.04 5.37 -27.31
CA GLY A 202 12.75 4.97 -26.72
C GLY A 202 12.48 5.52 -25.32
N PRO A 203 11.23 5.40 -24.85
CA PRO A 203 10.81 5.89 -23.55
C PRO A 203 11.48 5.14 -22.39
N SER A 204 11.75 5.89 -21.31
CA SER A 204 12.01 5.35 -19.97
C SER A 204 10.91 5.82 -18.99
N TYR A 205 11.13 5.64 -17.70
CA TYR A 205 10.09 5.79 -16.66
C TYR A 205 10.12 7.16 -15.96
N ALA A 206 11.27 7.84 -15.97
CA ALA A 206 11.43 9.14 -15.34
C ALA A 206 10.57 10.21 -16.01
N SER A 207 9.88 10.97 -15.18
CA SER A 207 9.08 12.10 -15.65
C SER A 207 10.01 13.25 -16.09
N PRO A 208 9.77 13.89 -17.25
CA PRO A 208 10.63 14.96 -17.75
C PRO A 208 10.50 16.20 -16.86
N ILE A 209 11.52 17.07 -16.88
CA ILE A 209 11.50 18.39 -16.24
C ILE A 209 11.81 19.47 -17.26
N CYS A 210 11.32 20.69 -17.02
CA CYS A 210 11.68 21.84 -17.83
C CYS A 210 12.52 22.79 -17.00
N VAL A 211 13.73 23.10 -17.48
CA VAL A 211 14.68 23.96 -16.78
C VAL A 211 15.34 24.94 -17.75
N GLU A 212 15.94 25.99 -17.20
CA GLU A 212 16.66 26.98 -18.00
C GLU A 212 18.16 26.88 -17.76
N PHE A 213 18.95 26.77 -18.83
CA PHE A 213 20.40 26.93 -18.78
C PHE A 213 20.76 28.16 -19.61
N GLU A 214 21.54 29.08 -19.04
CA GLU A 214 22.02 30.29 -19.72
C GLU A 214 20.92 31.05 -20.50
N GLY A 215 19.74 31.23 -19.89
CA GLY A 215 18.61 31.93 -20.52
C GLY A 215 17.81 31.11 -21.55
N THR A 216 18.21 29.86 -21.81
CA THR A 216 17.54 28.97 -22.76
C THR A 216 16.75 27.90 -22.03
N LYS A 217 15.43 27.89 -22.23
CA LYS A 217 14.54 26.85 -21.72
C LYS A 217 14.77 25.53 -22.46
N GLN A 218 14.96 24.45 -21.71
CA GLN A 218 15.21 23.11 -22.21
C GLN A 218 14.32 22.11 -21.48
N LEU A 219 13.79 21.16 -22.24
CA LEU A 219 13.16 19.97 -21.69
C LEU A 219 14.26 18.93 -21.45
N ILE A 220 14.35 18.44 -20.21
CA ILE A 220 15.28 17.39 -19.82
C ILE A 220 14.52 16.07 -19.75
N VAL A 221 15.00 15.09 -20.50
CA VAL A 221 14.37 13.77 -20.62
C VAL A 221 15.41 12.69 -20.40
N LEU A 222 15.09 11.70 -19.56
CA LEU A 222 15.85 10.46 -19.46
C LEU A 222 15.18 9.43 -20.37
N THR A 223 15.88 9.07 -21.42
CA THR A 223 15.49 8.03 -22.37
C THR A 223 16.13 6.71 -21.93
N ARG A 224 15.96 5.63 -22.70
CA ARG A 224 16.58 4.33 -22.36
C ARG A 224 18.10 4.40 -22.24
N LYS A 225 18.74 5.17 -23.13
CA LYS A 225 20.20 5.21 -23.25
C LYS A 225 20.82 6.56 -22.91
N TYR A 226 20.03 7.62 -22.83
CA TYR A 226 20.56 8.97 -22.77
C TYR A 226 19.84 9.83 -21.72
N CYS A 227 20.57 10.80 -21.19
CA CYS A 227 19.98 12.04 -20.71
C CYS A 227 20.12 13.09 -21.82
N ILE A 228 19.01 13.73 -22.19
CA ILE A 228 18.96 14.72 -23.27
C ILE A 228 18.43 16.06 -22.79
N GLY A 229 18.94 17.13 -23.40
CA GLY A 229 18.33 18.46 -23.38
C GLY A 229 17.81 18.81 -24.77
N ILE A 230 16.52 19.15 -24.86
CA ILE A 230 15.84 19.38 -26.13
C ILE A 230 14.93 20.62 -26.05
N SER A 231 14.74 21.30 -27.17
CA SER A 231 13.81 22.42 -27.27
C SER A 231 12.36 21.95 -27.06
N PRO A 232 11.63 22.49 -26.05
CA PRO A 232 10.23 22.13 -25.85
C PRO A 232 9.32 22.62 -26.99
N THR A 233 9.74 23.65 -27.73
CA THR A 233 8.94 24.25 -28.81
C THR A 233 9.15 23.57 -30.15
N THR A 234 10.38 23.10 -30.43
CA THR A 234 10.74 22.63 -31.78
C THR A 234 11.20 21.19 -31.85
N GLY A 235 11.44 20.51 -30.71
CA GLY A 235 12.06 19.19 -30.70
C GLY A 235 13.53 19.17 -31.17
N LYS A 236 14.17 20.34 -31.30
CA LYS A 236 15.59 20.42 -31.66
C LYS A 236 16.44 19.96 -30.47
N LEU A 237 17.19 18.87 -30.66
CA LEU A 237 18.17 18.40 -29.67
C LEU A 237 19.25 19.47 -29.45
N PHE A 238 19.49 19.82 -28.20
CA PHE A 238 20.59 20.70 -27.81
C PHE A 238 21.83 19.88 -27.49
N TRP A 239 21.69 18.89 -26.61
CA TRP A 239 22.77 18.00 -26.20
C TRP A 239 22.20 16.64 -25.79
N LYS A 240 23.06 15.63 -25.80
CA LYS A 240 22.78 14.30 -25.25
C LYS A 240 24.03 13.74 -24.60
N THR A 241 23.86 13.05 -23.47
CA THR A 241 24.92 12.30 -22.80
C THR A 241 24.46 10.87 -22.53
N PRO A 242 25.33 9.85 -22.64
CA PRO A 242 24.98 8.48 -22.27
C PRO A 242 24.54 8.38 -20.80
N PHE A 243 23.46 7.64 -20.57
CA PHE A 243 22.92 7.31 -19.25
C PHE A 243 22.09 6.01 -19.34
N GLU A 244 22.72 4.94 -19.81
CA GLU A 244 22.07 3.64 -20.05
C GLU A 244 22.05 2.77 -18.78
N GLN A 245 20.92 2.08 -18.52
CA GLN A 245 20.76 1.13 -17.41
C GLN A 245 20.50 -0.28 -17.94
N VAL A 246 20.80 -1.30 -17.13
CA VAL A 246 20.73 -2.72 -17.55
C VAL A 246 19.31 -3.15 -17.93
N TRP A 247 18.31 -2.60 -17.25
CA TRP A 247 16.88 -2.90 -17.49
C TRP A 247 16.14 -1.80 -18.26
N ASP A 248 16.86 -0.80 -18.79
CA ASP A 248 16.29 0.39 -19.45
C ASP A 248 15.35 1.23 -18.54
N GLU A 249 15.43 0.99 -17.24
CA GLU A 249 14.57 1.57 -16.21
C GLU A 249 15.31 2.67 -15.48
N THR A 250 15.10 3.90 -15.94
CA THR A 250 15.47 5.08 -15.16
C THR A 250 14.19 5.71 -14.66
N ILE A 251 13.97 5.67 -13.34
CA ILE A 251 12.77 6.16 -12.67
C ILE A 251 12.99 7.50 -11.95
N PRO A 252 14.12 7.76 -11.25
CA PRO A 252 14.30 9.00 -10.50
C PRO A 252 14.22 10.22 -11.42
N THR A 253 13.37 11.18 -11.05
CA THR A 253 13.29 12.46 -11.77
C THR A 253 14.59 13.23 -11.52
N PRO A 254 15.27 13.73 -12.57
CA PRO A 254 16.50 14.50 -12.41
C PRO A 254 16.21 15.83 -11.69
N VAL A 255 17.24 16.45 -11.12
CA VAL A 255 17.12 17.78 -10.51
C VAL A 255 18.24 18.69 -10.96
N ARG A 256 17.91 19.94 -11.24
CA ARG A 256 18.88 20.97 -11.57
C ARG A 256 19.43 21.60 -10.30
N TYR A 257 20.75 21.67 -10.18
CA TYR A 257 21.45 22.46 -9.19
C TYR A 257 22.38 23.45 -9.91
N LYS A 258 21.99 24.74 -9.96
CA LYS A 258 22.73 25.79 -10.67
C LYS A 258 22.98 25.44 -12.14
N ASP A 259 24.22 25.19 -12.54
CA ASP A 259 24.68 24.82 -13.89
C ASP A 259 24.78 23.30 -14.10
N THR A 260 24.45 22.50 -13.10
CA THR A 260 24.50 21.03 -13.18
C THR A 260 23.11 20.40 -13.10
N LEU A 261 23.00 19.21 -13.70
CA LEU A 261 21.91 18.26 -13.51
C LEU A 261 22.42 17.10 -12.69
N VAL A 262 21.72 16.79 -11.61
CA VAL A 262 21.99 15.60 -10.79
C VAL A 262 21.04 14.49 -11.23
N LEU A 263 21.63 13.34 -11.55
CA LEU A 263 20.96 12.14 -12.06
C LEU A 263 21.25 10.97 -11.12
N SER A 264 20.35 10.00 -11.03
CA SER A 264 20.65 8.72 -10.40
C SER A 264 19.84 7.61 -11.01
N ALA A 265 20.42 6.41 -10.97
CA ALA A 265 19.73 5.16 -11.26
C ALA A 265 20.26 4.03 -10.38
N ALA A 266 19.62 2.86 -10.46
CA ALA A 266 19.86 1.73 -9.56
C ALA A 266 21.29 1.16 -9.70
N GLU A 267 21.80 1.02 -10.92
CA GLU A 267 23.10 0.37 -11.16
C GLU A 267 24.26 1.36 -11.27
N THR A 268 24.02 2.56 -11.80
CA THR A 268 25.10 3.50 -12.14
C THR A 268 25.48 4.45 -11.01
N GLY A 269 24.66 4.56 -9.97
CA GLY A 269 24.85 5.49 -8.85
C GLY A 269 24.27 6.87 -9.13
N THR A 270 24.80 7.87 -8.43
CA THR A 270 24.43 9.29 -8.56
C THR A 270 25.53 10.06 -9.27
N HIS A 271 25.18 10.97 -10.18
CA HIS A 271 26.13 11.76 -10.98
C HIS A 271 25.66 13.19 -11.11
N ALA A 272 26.60 14.10 -11.34
CA ALA A 272 26.28 15.41 -11.86
C ALA A 272 26.87 15.62 -13.25
N VAL A 273 26.06 16.16 -14.14
CA VAL A 273 26.45 16.58 -15.47
C VAL A 273 26.29 18.09 -15.56
N ARG A 274 27.35 18.82 -15.92
CA ARG A 274 27.29 20.25 -16.18
C ARG A 274 26.79 20.47 -17.60
N VAL A 275 25.81 21.34 -17.75
CA VAL A 275 25.29 21.77 -19.04
C VAL A 275 25.74 23.20 -19.27
N ARG A 276 26.48 23.42 -20.36
CA ARG A 276 26.97 24.75 -20.74
C ARG A 276 26.85 24.98 -22.23
N LYS A 277 26.83 26.25 -22.62
CA LYS A 277 26.94 26.65 -24.02
C LYS A 277 28.40 26.96 -24.34
N ASP A 278 28.94 26.36 -25.40
CA ASP A 278 30.24 26.70 -25.99
C ASP A 278 30.00 27.36 -27.35
N GLY A 279 30.02 28.70 -27.36
CA GLY A 279 29.55 29.49 -28.51
C GLY A 279 28.06 29.27 -28.79
N ASP A 280 27.74 28.62 -29.91
CA ASP A 280 26.37 28.27 -30.31
C ASP A 280 25.98 26.81 -30.07
N GLU A 281 26.93 25.98 -29.62
CA GLU A 281 26.70 24.57 -29.36
C GLU A 281 26.51 24.31 -27.86
N TRP A 282 25.69 23.32 -27.53
CA TRP A 282 25.51 22.89 -26.16
C TRP A 282 26.37 21.66 -25.88
N ALA A 283 26.97 21.64 -24.68
CA ALA A 283 27.75 20.52 -24.20
C ALA A 283 27.26 20.09 -22.82
N ALA A 284 27.38 18.78 -22.56
CA ALA A 284 27.08 18.15 -21.30
C ALA A 284 28.32 17.35 -20.85
N GLU A 285 28.90 17.71 -19.70
CA GLU A 285 30.12 17.08 -19.17
C GLU A 285 29.90 16.48 -17.78
N LEU A 286 30.40 15.27 -17.54
CA LEU A 286 30.38 14.66 -16.21
C LEU A 286 31.28 15.48 -15.27
N VAL A 287 30.72 15.95 -14.16
CA VAL A 287 31.44 16.73 -13.13
C VAL A 287 31.94 15.80 -12.03
N TRP A 288 31.06 14.93 -11.54
CA TRP A 288 31.37 13.95 -10.50
C TRP A 288 30.43 12.75 -10.60
N GLN A 289 30.88 11.63 -10.04
CA GLN A 289 30.12 10.40 -9.90
C GLN A 289 30.30 9.83 -8.50
N ASN A 290 29.20 9.35 -7.92
CA ASN A 290 29.17 8.60 -6.69
C ASN A 290 28.48 7.24 -6.91
N PRO A 291 29.25 6.14 -7.09
CA PRO A 291 28.68 4.82 -7.32
C PRO A 291 28.08 4.19 -6.06
N LYS A 292 28.35 4.77 -4.87
CA LYS A 292 27.90 4.21 -3.59
C LYS A 292 26.50 4.65 -3.21
N ILE A 293 25.97 5.72 -3.81
CA ILE A 293 24.58 6.14 -3.61
C ILE A 293 23.85 5.94 -4.93
N HIS A 294 22.94 4.98 -4.96
CA HIS A 294 22.04 4.76 -6.08
C HIS A 294 20.59 4.84 -5.59
N MET A 295 19.72 5.32 -6.46
CA MET A 295 18.30 5.44 -6.23
C MET A 295 17.55 4.60 -7.27
N TYR A 296 16.43 4.02 -6.86
CA TYR A 296 15.57 3.27 -7.77
C TYR A 296 14.24 3.99 -7.97
N THR A 297 13.31 3.96 -7.01
CA THR A 297 11.95 4.50 -7.19
C THR A 297 11.76 5.93 -6.67
N ALA A 298 12.61 6.39 -5.76
CA ALA A 298 12.55 7.73 -5.20
C ALA A 298 13.13 8.79 -6.14
N SER A 299 12.81 10.07 -5.91
CA SER A 299 13.41 11.20 -6.63
C SER A 299 14.05 12.20 -5.67
N PHE A 300 15.10 12.89 -6.12
CA PHE A 300 15.83 13.87 -5.32
C PHE A 300 14.99 15.08 -4.94
N VAL A 301 15.30 15.71 -3.81
CA VAL A 301 14.85 17.07 -3.51
C VAL A 301 16.01 17.95 -3.05
N LEU A 302 15.99 19.21 -3.47
CA LEU A 302 16.90 20.23 -2.95
C LEU A 302 16.27 20.94 -1.75
N ASN A 303 17.11 21.27 -0.77
CA ASN A 303 16.78 22.22 0.29
C ASN A 303 18.00 23.11 0.51
N GLY A 304 17.93 24.34 -0.01
CA GLY A 304 19.09 25.23 -0.10
C GLY A 304 20.21 24.62 -0.96
N ASP A 305 21.42 24.55 -0.40
CA ASP A 305 22.59 23.95 -1.03
C ASP A 305 22.79 22.46 -0.70
N LEU A 306 21.78 21.80 -0.13
CA LEU A 306 21.83 20.38 0.24
C LEU A 306 20.88 19.56 -0.62
N LEU A 307 21.32 18.36 -1.00
CA LEU A 307 20.52 17.41 -1.75
C LEU A 307 20.11 16.24 -0.86
N TYR A 308 18.83 15.89 -0.89
CA TYR A 308 18.26 14.78 -0.13
C TYR A 308 17.68 13.74 -1.08
N GLY A 309 17.77 12.49 -0.66
CA GLY A 309 17.25 11.35 -1.41
C GLY A 309 17.04 10.12 -0.53
N PHE A 310 16.59 9.05 -1.18
CA PHE A 310 16.33 7.76 -0.56
C PHE A 310 16.98 6.65 -1.39
N SER A 311 17.83 5.86 -0.74
CA SER A 311 18.56 4.74 -1.33
C SER A 311 17.93 3.42 -0.91
N MET A 312 17.85 2.45 -1.83
CA MET A 312 17.37 1.09 -1.55
C MET A 312 18.35 0.27 -0.69
N GLN A 313 19.57 0.78 -0.50
CA GLN A 313 20.61 0.07 0.25
C GLN A 313 20.19 -0.20 1.68
N ARG A 314 20.67 -1.32 2.23
CA ARG A 314 20.38 -1.77 3.60
C ARG A 314 18.86 -1.78 3.90
N LYS A 315 18.04 -2.14 2.91
CA LYS A 315 16.56 -2.13 2.97
C LYS A 315 15.97 -0.73 3.18
N GLY A 316 16.54 0.31 2.57
CA GLY A 316 16.05 1.68 2.65
C GLY A 316 16.85 2.58 3.60
N GLN A 317 17.42 3.66 3.05
CA GLN A 317 18.14 4.69 3.80
C GLN A 317 17.88 6.08 3.22
N PHE A 318 17.53 7.04 4.07
CA PHE A 318 17.61 8.46 3.72
C PHE A 318 19.07 8.89 3.68
N PHE A 319 19.40 9.84 2.81
CA PHE A 319 20.73 10.43 2.76
C PHE A 319 20.68 11.92 2.48
N CYS A 320 21.76 12.59 2.87
CA CYS A 320 22.07 13.94 2.46
C CYS A 320 23.43 13.98 1.76
N LEU A 321 23.51 14.73 0.67
CA LEU A 321 24.68 14.85 -0.19
C LEU A 321 24.94 16.33 -0.54
N ASP A 322 26.21 16.68 -0.69
CA ASP A 322 26.63 17.93 -1.29
C ASP A 322 26.53 17.84 -2.83
N PRO A 323 25.59 18.55 -3.48
CA PRO A 323 25.39 18.46 -4.94
C PRO A 323 26.57 19.03 -5.76
N ARG A 324 27.49 19.78 -5.15
CA ARG A 324 28.69 20.31 -5.83
C ARG A 324 29.75 19.25 -6.03
N THR A 325 29.86 18.31 -5.09
CA THR A 325 30.98 17.36 -5.02
C THR A 325 30.57 15.90 -5.11
N GLY A 326 29.28 15.60 -4.91
CA GLY A 326 28.78 14.23 -4.82
C GLY A 326 29.12 13.56 -3.48
N LYS A 327 29.66 14.30 -2.52
CA LYS A 327 30.04 13.76 -1.21
C LYS A 327 28.80 13.52 -0.35
N VAL A 328 28.65 12.29 0.16
CA VAL A 328 27.64 11.96 1.17
C VAL A 328 28.01 12.64 2.48
N LEU A 329 27.09 13.42 3.02
CA LEU A 329 27.25 14.11 4.29
C LEU A 329 26.77 13.22 5.44
N TRP A 330 25.64 12.54 5.26
CA TRP A 330 25.16 11.52 6.17
C TRP A 330 24.20 10.54 5.48
N THR A 331 24.01 9.37 6.11
CA THR A 331 22.95 8.40 5.81
C THR A 331 22.22 8.05 7.09
N SER A 332 20.91 7.84 7.03
CA SER A 332 20.16 7.26 8.15
C SER A 332 20.59 5.82 8.42
N GLU A 333 20.07 5.22 9.49
CA GLU A 333 20.08 3.76 9.62
C GLU A 333 19.32 3.10 8.46
N GLY A 334 19.62 1.81 8.22
CA GLY A 334 18.89 0.98 7.25
C GLY A 334 17.46 0.70 7.69
N ARG A 335 16.70 -0.02 6.85
CA ARG A 335 15.31 -0.42 7.12
C ARG A 335 14.37 0.76 7.36
N GLN A 336 14.52 1.85 6.61
CA GLN A 336 13.59 2.98 6.66
C GLN A 336 12.37 2.79 5.73
N GLY A 337 12.32 1.71 4.95
CA GLY A 337 11.22 1.39 4.03
C GLY A 337 11.73 0.94 2.66
N GLU A 338 10.84 0.47 1.79
CA GLU A 338 11.23 0.02 0.44
C GLU A 338 11.26 1.13 -0.61
N SER A 339 10.65 2.28 -0.33
CA SER A 339 10.63 3.45 -1.20
C SER A 339 10.32 4.68 -0.35
N ALA A 340 10.63 5.88 -0.85
CA ALA A 340 10.13 7.10 -0.23
C ALA A 340 9.94 8.23 -1.25
N SER A 341 8.88 9.01 -1.05
CA SER A 341 8.68 10.31 -1.67
C SER A 341 9.16 11.41 -0.71
N ILE A 342 9.88 12.40 -1.25
CA ILE A 342 10.43 13.50 -0.44
C ILE A 342 9.95 14.83 -1.01
N VAL A 343 9.36 15.65 -0.14
CA VAL A 343 8.96 17.04 -0.41
C VAL A 343 9.70 17.97 0.55
N SER A 344 10.33 19.01 0.02
CA SER A 344 11.05 20.02 0.80
C SER A 344 10.15 21.23 1.02
N ALA A 345 9.97 21.62 2.28
CA ALA A 345 9.16 22.75 2.69
C ALA A 345 9.99 23.83 3.41
N GLY A 346 11.25 23.98 3.01
CA GLY A 346 12.19 24.93 3.61
C GLY A 346 12.69 24.45 4.96
N GLU A 347 11.89 24.59 6.02
CA GLU A 347 12.28 24.27 7.40
C GLU A 347 12.14 22.78 7.75
N VAL A 348 11.40 22.03 6.93
CA VAL A 348 11.09 20.62 7.14
C VAL A 348 11.09 19.86 5.80
N LEU A 349 11.49 18.60 5.83
CA LEU A 349 11.26 17.65 4.75
C LEU A 349 10.10 16.73 5.14
N PHE A 350 9.11 16.60 4.25
CA PHE A 350 8.07 15.58 4.33
C PHE A 350 8.54 14.35 3.57
N CYS A 351 8.84 13.28 4.30
CA CYS A 351 9.29 12.01 3.74
C CYS A 351 8.18 10.97 3.93
N LEU A 352 7.52 10.57 2.85
CA LEU A 352 6.51 9.52 2.88
C LEU A 352 7.13 8.21 2.41
N THR A 353 7.20 7.20 3.28
CA THR A 353 7.69 5.87 2.94
C THR A 353 6.64 5.04 2.21
N GLY A 354 7.09 4.01 1.47
CA GLY A 354 6.22 3.05 0.79
C GLY A 354 5.21 2.37 1.71
N ASP A 355 5.56 2.24 2.99
CA ASP A 355 4.77 1.60 4.05
C ASP A 355 3.78 2.58 4.72
N ALA A 356 3.57 3.75 4.10
CA ALA A 356 2.68 4.80 4.58
C ALA A 356 3.04 5.42 5.94
N GLU A 357 4.33 5.48 6.23
CA GLU A 357 4.87 6.31 7.31
C GLU A 357 5.28 7.69 6.77
N LEU A 358 4.68 8.75 7.31
CA LEU A 358 5.12 10.12 7.10
C LEU A 358 6.13 10.51 8.17
N ILE A 359 7.38 10.70 7.76
CA ILE A 359 8.49 11.12 8.59
C ILE A 359 8.79 12.58 8.28
N LEU A 360 8.74 13.43 9.30
CA LEU A 360 9.18 14.81 9.19
C LEU A 360 10.64 14.89 9.61
N ILE A 361 11.49 15.41 8.73
CA ILE A 361 12.94 15.52 8.98
C ILE A 361 13.33 16.99 8.99
N LYS A 362 14.16 17.39 9.95
CA LYS A 362 14.79 18.70 9.93
C LYS A 362 15.96 18.72 8.93
N PRO A 363 15.92 19.54 7.86
CA PRO A 363 17.00 19.60 6.89
C PRO A 363 18.27 20.15 7.54
N ASN A 364 19.34 19.37 7.51
CA ASN A 364 20.67 19.77 7.95
C ASN A 364 21.76 18.92 7.28
N ALA A 365 23.03 19.31 7.47
CA ALA A 365 24.20 18.65 6.88
C ALA A 365 24.90 17.67 7.83
N GLN A 366 24.45 17.57 9.08
CA GLN A 366 25.15 16.88 10.17
C GLN A 366 24.62 15.46 10.39
N ALA A 367 23.30 15.27 10.41
CA ALA A 367 22.69 13.98 10.71
C ALA A 367 21.25 13.87 10.21
N PHE A 368 20.76 12.63 10.17
CA PHE A 368 19.34 12.33 10.04
C PHE A 368 18.61 12.72 11.34
N GLU A 369 17.80 13.79 11.29
CA GLU A 369 17.11 14.35 12.46
C GLU A 369 15.58 14.31 12.26
N PRO A 370 14.92 13.16 12.51
CA PRO A 370 13.47 13.05 12.45
C PRO A 370 12.84 13.82 13.63
N ILE A 371 11.88 14.70 13.33
CA ILE A 371 11.19 15.55 14.32
C ILE A 371 9.76 15.09 14.61
N ALA A 372 9.14 14.35 13.69
CA ALA A 372 7.84 13.70 13.89
C ALA A 372 7.67 12.48 12.97
N ARG A 373 6.81 11.55 13.37
CA ARG A 373 6.43 10.36 12.60
C ARG A 373 4.93 10.13 12.72
N TYR A 374 4.29 9.82 11.60
CA TYR A 374 2.86 9.54 11.54
C TYR A 374 2.59 8.32 10.66
N SER A 375 1.82 7.37 11.16
CA SER A 375 1.20 6.35 10.30
C SER A 375 -0.06 6.96 9.67
N ILE A 376 -0.06 7.10 8.35
CA ILE A 376 -1.08 7.87 7.61
C ILE A 376 -1.91 7.03 6.63
N ALA A 377 -1.60 5.74 6.48
CA ALA A 377 -2.49 4.74 5.88
C ALA A 377 -2.19 3.34 6.42
N ASP A 378 -3.13 2.44 6.19
CA ASP A 378 -3.09 1.00 6.51
C ASP A 378 -2.71 0.13 5.30
N ARG A 379 -2.34 0.78 4.18
CA ARG A 379 -1.94 0.18 2.90
C ARG A 379 -0.76 0.96 2.35
N THR A 380 0.04 0.30 1.52
CA THR A 380 1.19 0.90 0.86
C THR A 380 0.81 2.13 0.04
N THR A 381 1.76 3.07 -0.04
CA THR A 381 1.64 4.31 -0.80
C THR A 381 2.84 4.48 -1.73
N TRP A 382 2.57 4.57 -3.02
CA TRP A 382 3.57 4.83 -4.05
C TRP A 382 3.39 6.21 -4.69
N ALA A 383 2.20 6.80 -4.50
CA ALA A 383 1.89 8.17 -4.92
C ALA A 383 2.62 9.18 -4.03
N HIS A 384 3.13 10.24 -4.63
CA HIS A 384 3.72 11.34 -3.88
C HIS A 384 2.65 12.07 -3.07
N PRO A 385 2.96 12.49 -1.83
CA PRO A 385 2.02 13.29 -1.05
C PRO A 385 1.86 14.66 -1.68
N VAL A 386 0.65 15.21 -1.59
CA VAL A 386 0.40 16.62 -1.92
C VAL A 386 0.32 17.40 -0.62
N ILE A 387 1.23 18.34 -0.44
CA ILE A 387 1.30 19.18 0.75
C ILE A 387 0.80 20.58 0.38
N LEU A 388 -0.22 21.08 1.08
CA LEU A 388 -0.88 22.34 0.79
C LEU A 388 -1.16 23.08 2.09
N ASP A 389 -0.30 24.05 2.43
CA ASP A 389 -0.40 24.80 3.67
C ASP A 389 -0.53 23.85 4.89
N LYS A 390 -1.66 23.85 5.59
CA LYS A 390 -1.94 22.96 6.72
C LYS A 390 -2.54 21.59 6.35
N TYR A 391 -2.65 21.28 5.08
CA TYR A 391 -3.29 20.06 4.58
C TYR A 391 -2.31 19.12 3.89
N ILE A 392 -2.57 17.82 4.01
CA ILE A 392 -1.81 16.76 3.38
C ILE A 392 -2.78 15.80 2.71
N LEU A 393 -2.63 15.60 1.40
CA LEU A 393 -3.36 14.60 0.64
C LEU A 393 -2.48 13.39 0.39
N ILE A 394 -2.99 12.22 0.76
CA ILE A 394 -2.30 10.93 0.65
C ILE A 394 -3.14 9.98 -0.18
N LYS A 395 -2.57 9.46 -1.26
CA LYS A 395 -3.13 8.37 -2.05
C LYS A 395 -2.41 7.08 -1.70
N ASN A 396 -3.13 6.11 -1.15
CA ASN A 396 -2.64 4.74 -0.94
C ASN A 396 -3.12 3.82 -2.07
N ALA A 397 -2.88 2.52 -1.95
CA ALA A 397 -3.25 1.51 -2.94
C ALA A 397 -4.73 1.53 -3.41
N SER A 398 -5.69 2.11 -2.67
CA SER A 398 -7.10 2.17 -3.09
C SER A 398 -7.86 3.45 -2.73
N HIS A 399 -7.35 4.25 -1.80
CA HIS A 399 -8.04 5.41 -1.22
C HIS A 399 -7.21 6.68 -1.32
N LEU A 400 -7.90 7.81 -1.45
CA LEU A 400 -7.35 9.14 -1.22
C LEU A 400 -7.88 9.67 0.11
N ALA A 401 -7.02 10.25 0.95
CA ALA A 401 -7.40 10.86 2.22
C ALA A 401 -6.81 12.25 2.38
N LEU A 402 -7.61 13.17 2.93
CA LEU A 402 -7.18 14.51 3.34
C LEU A 402 -6.92 14.52 4.84
N TRP A 403 -5.74 15.00 5.20
CA TRP A 403 -5.27 15.15 6.57
C TRP A 403 -5.00 16.61 6.88
N SER A 404 -5.20 17.01 8.13
CA SER A 404 -4.83 18.32 8.66
C SER A 404 -3.64 18.22 9.62
N LEU A 405 -2.72 19.18 9.49
CA LEU A 405 -1.60 19.45 10.38
C LEU A 405 -2.01 20.22 11.65
N GLU A 406 -3.23 20.76 11.70
CA GLU A 406 -3.79 21.34 12.92
C GLU A 406 -4.28 20.19 13.81
N GLY A 407 -3.59 19.98 14.94
CA GLY A 407 -3.98 18.99 15.94
C GLY A 407 -5.27 19.39 16.66
N LEU A 408 -5.96 18.40 17.25
CA LEU A 408 -7.00 18.67 18.25
C LEU A 408 -6.34 19.39 19.43
N ASP A 409 -6.78 20.61 19.75
CA ASP A 409 -6.45 21.22 21.03
C ASP A 409 -6.95 20.29 22.15
N MET A 410 -6.10 20.04 23.14
CA MET A 410 -6.35 19.13 24.28
C MET A 410 -7.46 19.63 25.23
N ALA A 411 -8.30 20.58 24.80
CA ALA A 411 -9.37 21.20 25.56
C ALA A 411 -10.78 20.92 25.01
N ASP A 412 -10.92 20.41 23.78
CA ASP A 412 -12.24 20.24 23.12
C ASP A 412 -12.63 18.77 22.91
N ALA A 413 -11.97 17.83 23.59
CA ALA A 413 -12.39 16.42 23.57
C ALA A 413 -13.44 16.15 24.66
N GLU A 414 -14.65 16.72 24.49
CA GLU A 414 -15.87 16.14 25.06
C GLU A 414 -16.65 15.39 23.96
N PRO A 415 -17.36 14.31 24.33
CA PRO A 415 -17.98 13.41 23.36
C PRO A 415 -19.31 14.00 22.88
N GLU A 416 -19.30 14.70 21.75
CA GLU A 416 -20.55 15.00 21.06
C GLU A 416 -21.02 13.83 20.19
N GLU A 417 -22.20 13.33 20.53
CA GLU A 417 -23.02 12.40 19.76
C GLU A 417 -23.21 12.90 18.32
N ILE A 418 -22.72 12.14 17.35
CA ILE A 418 -23.10 12.31 15.95
C ILE A 418 -24.19 11.28 15.64
N THR A 419 -25.43 11.77 15.55
CA THR A 419 -26.51 11.10 14.83
C THR A 419 -26.09 10.85 13.39
N THR A 420 -25.77 9.58 13.07
CA THR A 420 -25.54 9.11 11.72
C THR A 420 -26.86 8.70 11.09
N VAL A 421 -27.22 9.33 9.96
CA VAL A 421 -28.16 8.73 9.01
C VAL A 421 -27.34 7.80 8.11
N THR A 422 -27.49 6.51 8.36
CA THR A 422 -26.88 5.40 7.61
C THR A 422 -27.64 5.12 6.32
N PRO A 423 -26.95 4.71 5.23
CA PRO A 423 -27.39 3.53 4.49
C PRO A 423 -26.44 2.37 4.77
N SER A 424 -26.96 1.44 5.58
CA SER A 424 -26.49 0.10 5.96
C SER A 424 -25.16 -0.45 5.41
N GLY A 425 -24.24 -0.79 6.33
CA GLY A 425 -23.67 -2.15 6.40
C GLY A 425 -22.14 -2.32 6.43
N GLN A 426 -21.49 -2.17 7.60
CA GLN A 426 -20.64 -3.18 8.26
C GLN A 426 -20.17 -2.68 9.65
N PRO A 427 -19.95 -3.58 10.64
CA PRO A 427 -20.09 -3.28 12.07
C PRO A 427 -18.80 -2.86 12.77
N SER A 428 -18.95 -1.99 13.77
CA SER A 428 -17.99 -1.71 14.85
C SER A 428 -17.61 -2.99 15.61
N ALA A 429 -16.35 -3.10 16.05
CA ALA A 429 -15.88 -4.19 16.91
C ALA A 429 -16.58 -4.16 18.28
N THR A 430 -17.63 -4.98 18.43
CA THR A 430 -18.26 -5.27 19.71
C THR A 430 -17.36 -6.22 20.49
N ARG A 431 -16.93 -5.85 21.70
CA ARG A 431 -16.21 -6.78 22.59
C ARG A 431 -17.12 -7.95 22.93
N LEU A 432 -16.81 -9.13 22.40
CA LEU A 432 -17.61 -10.34 22.60
C LEU A 432 -17.48 -10.85 24.05
N GLU A 433 -18.51 -11.57 24.50
CA GLU A 433 -18.56 -12.21 25.83
C GLU A 433 -17.43 -13.23 25.96
N THR A 434 -16.78 -13.28 27.14
CA THR A 434 -15.69 -14.23 27.42
C THR A 434 -15.93 -14.96 28.74
N ILE A 435 -15.62 -16.25 28.78
CA ILE A 435 -15.73 -17.11 29.98
C ILE A 435 -14.38 -17.80 30.29
N ILE A 436 -14.24 -18.29 31.53
CA ILE A 436 -13.19 -19.26 31.89
C ILE A 436 -13.88 -20.62 32.02
N TRP A 437 -13.37 -21.63 31.32
CA TRP A 437 -13.88 -22.99 31.40
C TRP A 437 -13.23 -23.73 32.58
N ASP A 438 -14.04 -24.15 33.55
CA ASP A 438 -13.55 -24.65 34.84
C ASP A 438 -12.67 -25.90 34.74
N LYS A 439 -12.91 -26.75 33.74
CA LYS A 439 -12.26 -28.07 33.64
C LYS A 439 -10.77 -27.98 33.30
N ASP A 440 -10.38 -27.05 32.44
CA ASP A 440 -9.02 -26.89 31.92
C ASP A 440 -8.47 -25.46 32.07
N GLY A 441 -9.25 -24.55 32.65
CA GLY A 441 -8.90 -23.15 32.83
C GLY A 441 -8.77 -22.38 31.52
N ALA A 442 -9.46 -22.78 30.44
CA ALA A 442 -9.42 -22.08 29.17
C ALA A 442 -10.24 -20.79 29.18
N GLU A 443 -9.64 -19.68 28.76
CA GLU A 443 -10.40 -18.51 28.30
C GLU A 443 -11.09 -18.85 26.99
N MET A 444 -12.40 -18.68 26.92
CA MET A 444 -13.20 -18.90 25.71
C MET A 444 -13.97 -17.64 25.34
N VAL A 445 -14.14 -17.40 24.03
CA VAL A 445 -14.87 -16.26 23.49
C VAL A 445 -16.16 -16.72 22.82
N LEU A 446 -17.27 -16.02 23.08
CA LEU A 446 -18.56 -16.27 22.47
C LEU A 446 -18.60 -15.75 21.03
N ILE A 447 -18.71 -16.65 20.06
CA ILE A 447 -19.00 -16.31 18.67
C ILE A 447 -20.53 -16.22 18.51
N PRO A 448 -21.07 -15.08 18.03
CA PRO A 448 -22.52 -14.90 17.93
C PRO A 448 -23.13 -15.80 16.86
N ALA A 449 -24.37 -16.22 17.09
CA ALA A 449 -25.18 -16.90 16.09
C ALA A 449 -25.36 -16.01 14.85
N GLY A 450 -25.54 -16.61 13.68
CA GLY A 450 -25.83 -15.87 12.46
C GLY A 450 -25.13 -16.39 11.22
N GLU A 451 -25.46 -15.74 10.11
CA GLU A 451 -24.99 -16.12 8.78
C GLU A 451 -23.60 -15.57 8.47
N PHE A 452 -22.83 -16.33 7.68
CA PHE A 452 -21.62 -15.82 7.04
C PHE A 452 -21.36 -16.54 5.71
N GLN A 453 -20.52 -15.92 4.87
CA GLN A 453 -20.05 -16.52 3.62
C GLN A 453 -18.83 -17.41 3.88
N MET A 454 -18.99 -18.71 3.64
CA MET A 454 -17.94 -19.71 3.76
C MET A 454 -17.24 -19.93 2.41
N GLY A 455 -15.92 -20.04 2.43
CA GLY A 455 -15.06 -20.26 1.25
C GLY A 455 -14.55 -19.04 0.51
N SER A 456 -14.02 -19.26 -0.69
CA SER A 456 -13.42 -18.21 -1.53
C SER A 456 -13.41 -18.54 -3.02
N ASN A 457 -13.84 -17.59 -3.84
CA ASN A 457 -13.77 -17.71 -5.30
C ASN A 457 -12.34 -17.56 -5.86
N ALA A 458 -11.43 -16.99 -5.07
CA ALA A 458 -10.00 -16.89 -5.39
C ALA A 458 -9.18 -18.05 -4.77
N GLY A 459 -9.82 -18.97 -4.05
CA GLY A 459 -9.20 -20.11 -3.39
C GLY A 459 -9.01 -21.34 -4.27
N ASP A 460 -8.62 -22.45 -3.64
CA ASP A 460 -8.52 -23.77 -4.28
C ASP A 460 -9.91 -24.34 -4.62
N MET A 461 -9.95 -25.43 -5.40
CA MET A 461 -11.21 -25.99 -5.91
C MET A 461 -12.12 -26.52 -4.79
N ASP A 462 -11.55 -27.02 -3.71
CA ASP A 462 -12.24 -27.53 -2.52
C ASP A 462 -12.64 -26.41 -1.53
N GLU A 463 -12.28 -25.16 -1.85
CA GLU A 463 -12.70 -23.94 -1.13
C GLU A 463 -13.86 -23.21 -1.84
N LYS A 464 -14.37 -23.81 -2.93
CA LYS A 464 -15.43 -23.29 -3.81
C LYS A 464 -16.66 -24.21 -3.81
N PRO A 465 -17.86 -23.66 -4.10
CA PRO A 465 -18.15 -22.24 -4.26
C PRO A 465 -18.21 -21.50 -2.91
N VAL A 466 -18.12 -20.17 -2.97
CA VAL A 466 -18.56 -19.34 -1.83
C VAL A 466 -20.06 -19.56 -1.63
N HIS A 467 -20.47 -19.90 -0.42
CA HIS A 467 -21.88 -20.16 -0.09
C HIS A 467 -22.21 -19.61 1.31
N THR A 468 -23.48 -19.27 1.54
CA THR A 468 -23.95 -18.72 2.81
C THR A 468 -24.49 -19.82 3.72
N ILE A 469 -23.95 -19.90 4.92
CA ILE A 469 -24.40 -20.82 5.98
C ILE A 469 -24.73 -20.06 7.25
N HIS A 470 -25.52 -20.68 8.12
CA HIS A 470 -25.86 -20.21 9.45
C HIS A 470 -25.19 -21.09 10.49
N LEU A 471 -24.59 -20.46 11.52
CA LEU A 471 -24.10 -21.14 12.70
C LEU A 471 -24.80 -20.60 13.94
N ASP A 472 -25.15 -21.49 14.86
CA ASP A 472 -25.57 -21.13 16.20
C ASP A 472 -24.45 -20.43 16.97
N ALA A 473 -24.77 -19.85 18.13
CA ALA A 473 -23.77 -19.26 19.00
C ALA A 473 -22.98 -20.35 19.73
N PHE A 474 -21.67 -20.22 19.79
CA PHE A 474 -20.78 -21.16 20.46
C PHE A 474 -19.62 -20.41 21.12
N TYR A 475 -19.05 -21.00 22.17
CA TYR A 475 -17.79 -20.55 22.72
C TYR A 475 -16.65 -21.29 22.06
N ILE A 476 -15.55 -20.60 21.76
CA ILE A 476 -14.31 -21.18 21.26
C ILE A 476 -13.14 -20.74 22.13
N ASP A 477 -12.18 -21.64 22.37
CA ASP A 477 -10.96 -21.31 23.09
C ASP A 477 -10.26 -20.12 22.42
N LYS A 478 -9.88 -19.13 23.25
CA LYS A 478 -9.23 -17.89 22.83
C LYS A 478 -7.85 -18.12 22.22
N TYR A 479 -7.20 -19.19 22.63
CA TYR A 479 -5.85 -19.63 22.24
C TYR A 479 -5.88 -21.11 21.88
N GLU A 480 -4.87 -21.58 21.12
CA GLU A 480 -4.58 -23.00 20.96
C GLU A 480 -4.37 -23.68 22.34
N VAL A 481 -4.64 -24.99 22.45
CA VAL A 481 -4.41 -25.73 23.69
C VAL A 481 -2.91 -25.74 24.00
N THR A 482 -2.54 -25.23 25.18
CA THR A 482 -1.14 -25.17 25.57
C THR A 482 -0.63 -26.49 26.12
N VAL A 483 0.69 -26.68 26.05
CA VAL A 483 1.40 -27.79 26.68
C VAL A 483 1.03 -27.95 28.17
N ALA A 484 0.93 -26.84 28.92
CA ALA A 484 0.58 -26.90 30.33
C ALA A 484 -0.81 -27.51 30.55
N ARG A 485 -1.80 -27.12 29.74
CA ARG A 485 -3.15 -27.68 29.80
C ARG A 485 -3.16 -29.14 29.36
N TYR A 486 -2.40 -29.50 28.32
CA TYR A 486 -2.30 -30.89 27.86
C TYR A 486 -1.65 -31.81 28.91
N LYS A 487 -0.64 -31.32 29.66
CA LYS A 487 -0.05 -32.05 30.80
C LYS A 487 -1.05 -32.32 31.92
N GLN A 488 -2.00 -31.43 32.16
CA GLN A 488 -3.09 -31.67 33.13
C GLN A 488 -3.97 -32.85 32.68
N PHE A 489 -4.32 -32.89 31.39
CA PHE A 489 -5.08 -34.00 30.81
C PHE A 489 -4.35 -35.35 30.96
N ILE A 490 -3.08 -35.43 30.57
CA ILE A 490 -2.27 -36.64 30.73
C ILE A 490 -2.22 -37.06 32.20
N SER A 491 -1.95 -36.11 33.11
CA SER A 491 -1.86 -36.40 34.54
C SER A 491 -3.19 -36.89 35.12
N ALA A 492 -4.32 -36.40 34.61
CA ALA A 492 -5.65 -36.76 35.08
C ALA A 492 -6.18 -38.08 34.52
N THR A 493 -5.74 -38.49 33.33
CA THR A 493 -6.33 -39.64 32.60
C THR A 493 -5.36 -40.80 32.40
N GLY A 494 -4.04 -40.56 32.52
CA GLY A 494 -3.01 -41.50 32.10
C GLY A 494 -2.88 -41.64 30.59
N HIS A 495 -3.42 -40.68 29.81
CA HIS A 495 -3.30 -40.68 28.35
C HIS A 495 -1.82 -40.65 27.92
N PRO A 496 -1.42 -41.41 26.88
CA PRO A 496 -0.04 -41.42 26.42
C PRO A 496 0.48 -40.04 26.00
N GLU A 497 1.76 -39.81 26.23
CA GLU A 497 2.43 -38.62 25.72
C GLU A 497 2.49 -38.62 24.19
N PRO A 498 2.32 -37.46 23.52
CA PRO A 498 2.52 -37.34 22.09
C PRO A 498 3.91 -37.81 21.68
N THR A 499 4.00 -38.59 20.59
CA THR A 499 5.28 -39.21 20.19
C THR A 499 6.24 -38.23 19.53
N LYS A 500 5.73 -37.13 18.96
CA LYS A 500 6.51 -36.12 18.27
C LYS A 500 6.57 -34.83 19.10
N PHE A 501 7.74 -34.19 19.13
CA PHE A 501 8.02 -32.91 19.79
C PHE A 501 7.82 -32.87 21.33
N TRP A 502 7.15 -33.85 21.93
CA TRP A 502 6.91 -33.86 23.38
C TRP A 502 8.19 -33.83 24.20
N ASN A 503 9.23 -34.57 23.82
CA ASN A 503 10.50 -34.55 24.54
C ASN A 503 11.47 -33.47 24.04
N ASP A 504 11.03 -32.60 23.14
CA ASP A 504 11.84 -31.50 22.60
C ASP A 504 11.57 -30.20 23.39
N PRO A 505 12.58 -29.66 24.10
CA PRO A 505 12.44 -28.43 24.88
C PRO A 505 12.04 -27.19 24.08
N GLN A 506 12.21 -27.19 22.75
CA GLN A 506 11.77 -26.07 21.90
C GLN A 506 10.24 -26.03 21.76
N TYR A 507 9.57 -27.18 21.84
CA TYR A 507 8.14 -27.32 21.59
C TYR A 507 7.33 -27.64 22.85
N ASN A 508 7.96 -28.13 23.92
CA ASN A 508 7.28 -28.56 25.15
C ASN A 508 7.32 -27.51 26.28
N GLN A 509 7.40 -26.22 25.93
CA GLN A 509 7.33 -25.12 26.90
C GLN A 509 5.87 -24.92 27.37
N PRO A 510 5.61 -24.63 28.66
CA PRO A 510 4.25 -24.61 29.23
C PRO A 510 3.24 -23.71 28.51
N ASN A 511 3.67 -22.56 27.99
CA ASN A 511 2.84 -21.54 27.34
C ASN A 511 2.83 -21.63 25.80
N HIS A 512 3.50 -22.62 25.21
CA HIS A 512 3.43 -22.89 23.77
C HIS A 512 2.24 -23.79 23.45
N PRO A 513 1.72 -23.77 22.20
CA PRO A 513 0.71 -24.73 21.79
C PRO A 513 1.26 -26.15 21.85
N VAL A 514 0.41 -27.10 22.25
CA VAL A 514 0.73 -28.51 22.07
C VAL A 514 0.65 -28.85 20.59
N VAL A 515 1.72 -29.42 20.05
CA VAL A 515 1.84 -29.82 18.64
C VAL A 515 2.31 -31.26 18.53
N GLY A 516 2.07 -31.87 17.39
CA GLY A 516 2.41 -33.28 17.16
C GLY A 516 1.41 -34.27 17.75
N VAL A 517 0.20 -33.80 18.06
CA VAL A 517 -0.91 -34.62 18.56
C VAL A 517 -1.71 -35.21 17.41
N THR A 518 -2.16 -36.46 17.57
CA THR A 518 -3.11 -37.07 16.64
C THR A 518 -4.49 -36.43 16.75
N TRP A 519 -5.34 -36.65 15.77
CA TRP A 519 -6.75 -36.27 15.89
C TRP A 519 -7.44 -37.00 17.05
N TYR A 520 -7.06 -38.26 17.33
CA TYR A 520 -7.60 -39.00 18.46
C TYR A 520 -7.17 -38.41 19.81
N ASP A 521 -5.93 -37.92 19.90
CA ASP A 521 -5.41 -37.23 21.08
C ASP A 521 -6.18 -35.93 21.35
N ALA A 522 -6.45 -35.16 20.29
CA ALA A 522 -7.23 -33.93 20.35
C ALA A 522 -8.69 -34.20 20.77
N MET A 523 -9.31 -35.25 20.21
CA MET A 523 -10.66 -35.70 20.60
C MET A 523 -10.72 -36.18 22.06
N ALA A 524 -9.73 -36.97 22.51
CA ALA A 524 -9.66 -37.44 23.90
C ALA A 524 -9.49 -36.30 24.90
N TYR A 525 -8.66 -35.30 24.57
CA TYR A 525 -8.54 -34.08 25.36
C TYR A 525 -9.87 -33.33 25.41
N ALA A 526 -10.50 -33.09 24.25
CA ALA A 526 -11.75 -32.34 24.17
C ALA A 526 -12.85 -33.02 24.99
N GLU A 527 -13.00 -34.34 24.88
CA GLU A 527 -13.94 -35.14 25.67
C GLU A 527 -13.66 -35.03 27.17
N TRP A 528 -12.39 -35.19 27.59
CA TRP A 528 -12.00 -35.02 29.00
C TRP A 528 -12.29 -33.61 29.52
N ALA A 529 -12.07 -32.59 28.68
CA ALA A 529 -12.35 -31.19 29.01
C ALA A 529 -13.85 -30.89 29.06
N GLY A 530 -14.74 -31.78 28.60
CA GLY A 530 -16.17 -31.52 28.45
C GLY A 530 -16.48 -30.58 27.27
N LYS A 531 -15.63 -30.61 26.24
CA LYS A 531 -15.69 -29.80 25.03
C LYS A 531 -15.75 -30.69 23.78
N ARG A 532 -15.67 -30.08 22.60
CA ARG A 532 -15.44 -30.77 21.32
C ARG A 532 -14.46 -29.98 20.46
N LEU A 533 -13.95 -30.58 19.38
CA LEU A 533 -13.26 -29.84 18.33
C LEU A 533 -14.26 -28.95 17.56
N PRO A 534 -13.83 -27.79 17.03
CA PRO A 534 -14.67 -26.96 16.17
C PRO A 534 -15.01 -27.70 14.87
N THR A 535 -16.20 -27.47 14.32
CA THR A 535 -16.41 -27.80 12.90
C THR A 535 -15.56 -26.89 12.01
N GLU A 536 -15.30 -27.28 10.77
CA GLU A 536 -14.52 -26.47 9.84
C GLU A 536 -15.23 -25.14 9.52
N ALA A 537 -16.56 -25.13 9.61
CA ALA A 537 -17.38 -23.93 9.50
C ALA A 537 -17.24 -23.01 10.72
N GLU A 538 -17.30 -23.56 11.93
CA GLU A 538 -17.10 -22.80 13.17
C GLU A 538 -15.71 -22.20 13.24
N TRP A 539 -14.69 -22.99 12.89
CA TRP A 539 -13.31 -22.54 12.82
C TRP A 539 -13.18 -21.39 11.81
N GLU A 540 -13.74 -21.52 10.60
CA GLU A 540 -13.64 -20.47 9.59
C GLU A 540 -14.37 -19.18 10.02
N LYS A 541 -15.58 -19.28 10.59
CA LYS A 541 -16.32 -18.11 11.11
C LYS A 541 -15.53 -17.41 12.21
N ALA A 542 -14.97 -18.19 13.14
CA ALA A 542 -14.13 -17.70 14.23
C ALA A 542 -12.87 -17.00 13.69
N ALA A 543 -12.17 -17.62 12.74
CA ALA A 543 -10.96 -17.10 12.14
C ALA A 543 -11.20 -15.80 11.37
N ARG A 544 -12.32 -15.71 10.63
CA ARG A 544 -12.71 -14.49 9.89
C ARG A 544 -12.88 -13.27 10.79
N GLY A 545 -13.20 -13.44 12.08
CA GLY A 545 -13.31 -12.30 13.01
C GLY A 545 -14.34 -11.24 12.58
N GLY A 546 -15.42 -11.65 11.89
CA GLY A 546 -16.42 -10.74 11.34
C GLY A 546 -16.08 -10.14 9.96
N LEU A 547 -14.91 -10.45 9.40
CA LEU A 547 -14.51 -9.99 8.08
C LEU A 547 -15.16 -10.80 6.95
N VAL A 548 -15.72 -10.09 5.96
CA VAL A 548 -16.32 -10.70 4.76
C VAL A 548 -15.31 -10.78 3.62
N ALA A 549 -15.20 -11.98 3.02
CA ALA A 549 -14.38 -12.24 1.84
C ALA A 549 -12.89 -11.82 2.00
N LYS A 550 -12.33 -12.01 3.21
CA LYS A 550 -10.91 -11.77 3.49
C LYS A 550 -10.11 -13.07 3.54
N LYS A 551 -8.84 -12.98 3.13
CA LYS A 551 -7.87 -14.09 2.98
C LYS A 551 -7.27 -14.52 4.32
N TYR A 552 -7.01 -13.59 5.22
CA TYR A 552 -6.40 -13.79 6.54
C TYR A 552 -7.31 -13.27 7.67
N PRO A 553 -7.11 -13.68 8.93
CA PRO A 553 -7.89 -13.21 10.08
C PRO A 553 -7.87 -11.69 10.29
N TRP A 554 -6.87 -11.00 9.71
CA TRP A 554 -6.69 -9.55 9.76
C TRP A 554 -7.00 -8.84 8.44
N GLY A 555 -7.42 -9.54 7.39
CA GLY A 555 -7.73 -8.93 6.10
C GLY A 555 -7.07 -9.61 4.90
N ASN A 556 -6.69 -8.82 3.89
CA ASN A 556 -6.07 -9.33 2.66
C ASN A 556 -4.58 -9.02 2.55
N THR A 557 -4.02 -8.27 3.50
CA THR A 557 -2.57 -8.00 3.57
C THR A 557 -1.84 -9.32 3.71
N ALA A 558 -0.88 -9.58 2.82
CA ALA A 558 -0.07 -10.78 2.91
C ALA A 558 0.72 -10.78 4.23
N PRO A 559 0.93 -11.93 4.88
CA PRO A 559 1.68 -12.02 6.13
C PRO A 559 3.09 -11.41 6.04
N GLU A 560 3.72 -11.49 4.87
CA GLU A 560 5.05 -10.92 4.59
C GLU A 560 5.05 -9.38 4.50
N ASP A 561 3.90 -8.81 4.17
CA ASP A 561 3.65 -7.36 4.08
C ASP A 561 2.97 -6.81 5.36
N ASP A 562 2.69 -7.66 6.35
CA ASP A 562 2.02 -7.28 7.60
C ASP A 562 3.07 -6.94 8.68
N GLU A 563 3.32 -5.65 8.86
CA GLU A 563 4.29 -5.12 9.83
C GLU A 563 4.00 -5.52 11.29
N GLN A 564 2.76 -5.94 11.59
CA GLN A 564 2.40 -6.43 12.92
C GLN A 564 2.81 -7.89 13.15
N HIS A 565 3.37 -8.55 12.13
CA HIS A 565 3.83 -9.94 12.15
C HIS A 565 2.78 -10.84 12.79
N ARG A 566 1.51 -10.77 12.35
CA ARG A 566 0.36 -11.28 13.12
C ARG A 566 0.23 -12.81 13.19
N ALA A 567 1.22 -13.54 12.71
CA ALA A 567 1.24 -14.99 12.70
C ALA A 567 2.68 -15.50 12.79
N ASN A 568 2.84 -16.68 13.37
CA ASN A 568 4.08 -17.45 13.26
C ASN A 568 3.97 -18.40 12.06
N TYR A 569 4.71 -18.14 11.00
CA TYR A 569 4.73 -18.91 9.75
C TYR A 569 6.12 -18.81 9.12
N ASP A 570 6.40 -19.51 8.03
CA ASP A 570 7.67 -19.44 7.27
C ASP A 570 8.96 -19.45 8.14
N PHE A 571 8.98 -20.33 9.15
CA PHE A 571 10.13 -20.54 10.02
C PHE A 571 10.60 -19.31 10.82
N LEU A 572 9.71 -18.36 11.13
CA LEU A 572 10.02 -17.09 11.81
C LEU A 572 10.52 -17.19 13.28
N GLY A 573 10.76 -18.40 13.81
CA GLY A 573 11.23 -18.59 15.19
C GLY A 573 12.61 -17.93 15.46
N SER A 574 12.69 -17.23 16.59
CA SER A 574 13.81 -16.38 17.00
C SER A 574 15.19 -17.07 16.93
N ASP A 575 16.20 -16.32 16.52
CA ASP A 575 17.63 -16.67 16.52
C ASP A 575 17.97 -18.08 16.01
N GLY A 576 17.38 -18.46 14.87
CA GLY A 576 17.76 -19.63 14.09
C GLY A 576 17.04 -20.94 14.46
N GLY A 577 16.00 -20.90 15.29
CA GLY A 577 15.17 -22.06 15.66
C GLY A 577 13.82 -22.08 14.95
N LYS A 578 13.57 -23.09 14.12
CA LYS A 578 12.27 -23.38 13.47
C LYS A 578 11.27 -23.91 14.49
N THR A 579 10.51 -23.09 15.24
CA THR A 579 9.62 -23.61 16.31
C THR A 579 8.36 -22.75 16.55
N THR A 580 7.49 -23.21 17.46
CA THR A 580 6.27 -22.51 17.89
C THR A 580 6.60 -21.30 18.77
N PHE A 581 5.67 -20.34 18.87
CA PHE A 581 5.74 -19.25 19.85
C PHE A 581 4.75 -19.50 21.00
N PRO A 582 4.93 -18.85 22.16
CA PRO A 582 3.90 -18.80 23.18
C PRO A 582 2.56 -18.36 22.57
N VAL A 583 1.47 -19.02 22.95
CA VAL A 583 0.14 -18.63 22.47
C VAL A 583 -0.14 -17.18 22.83
N GLY A 584 -0.77 -16.44 21.92
CA GLY A 584 -1.06 -15.04 22.12
C GLY A 584 0.10 -14.07 21.90
N SER A 585 1.23 -14.55 21.35
CA SER A 585 2.37 -13.67 21.01
C SER A 585 2.03 -12.66 19.91
N PHE A 586 0.98 -12.92 19.12
CA PHE A 586 0.54 -12.09 18.00
C PHE A 586 -0.80 -11.42 18.27
N PRO A 587 -1.12 -10.28 17.63
CA PRO A 587 -2.40 -9.60 17.85
C PRO A 587 -3.63 -10.47 17.52
N PRO A 588 -4.74 -10.35 18.28
CA PRO A 588 -5.95 -11.10 17.99
C PRO A 588 -6.70 -10.55 16.77
N ASN A 589 -7.59 -11.36 16.20
CA ASN A 589 -8.59 -10.88 15.25
C ASN A 589 -9.69 -10.05 15.94
N SER A 590 -10.66 -9.50 15.19
CA SER A 590 -11.69 -8.62 15.78
C SER A 590 -12.66 -9.31 16.73
N TYR A 591 -12.68 -10.64 16.78
CA TYR A 591 -13.39 -11.40 17.81
C TYR A 591 -12.56 -11.59 19.08
N GLY A 592 -11.30 -11.18 19.11
CA GLY A 592 -10.42 -11.36 20.27
C GLY A 592 -9.75 -12.73 20.32
N LEU A 593 -9.77 -13.49 19.23
CA LEU A 593 -9.12 -14.79 19.10
C LEU A 593 -7.69 -14.63 18.61
N TYR A 594 -6.79 -15.40 19.21
CA TYR A 594 -5.36 -15.39 18.92
C TYR A 594 -4.97 -16.61 18.09
N ASP A 595 -3.86 -16.46 17.36
CA ASP A 595 -3.23 -17.56 16.62
C ASP A 595 -4.19 -18.21 15.60
N MET A 596 -5.13 -17.44 15.03
CA MET A 596 -6.07 -17.93 14.00
C MET A 596 -5.41 -18.10 12.62
N ALA A 597 -4.11 -17.80 12.51
CA ALA A 597 -3.26 -18.13 11.38
C ALA A 597 -1.83 -18.39 11.88
N GLY A 598 -1.20 -19.45 11.38
CA GLY A 598 0.12 -19.88 11.80
C GLY A 598 0.15 -20.50 13.21
N ASN A 599 1.34 -20.53 13.80
CA ASN A 599 1.70 -21.14 15.08
C ASN A 599 1.47 -22.65 15.20
N ALA A 600 0.27 -23.18 15.01
CA ALA A 600 0.00 -24.61 14.86
C ALA A 600 -1.18 -24.87 13.92
N TRP A 601 -1.08 -25.96 13.15
CA TRP A 601 -2.24 -26.44 12.42
C TRP A 601 -3.31 -26.95 13.37
N GLU A 602 -4.59 -26.75 13.06
CA GLU A 602 -5.65 -27.12 13.99
C GLU A 602 -6.56 -28.20 13.43
N TRP A 603 -6.67 -29.30 14.18
CA TRP A 603 -7.63 -30.35 13.92
C TRP A 603 -9.07 -29.83 14.06
N CYS A 604 -9.86 -30.03 13.00
CA CYS A 604 -11.31 -29.80 13.03
C CYS A 604 -12.06 -31.12 13.24
N LEU A 605 -13.33 -30.99 13.60
CA LEU A 605 -14.24 -32.10 13.81
C LEU A 605 -14.59 -32.82 12.50
N ASP A 606 -14.50 -32.16 11.35
CA ASP A 606 -15.00 -32.61 10.05
C ASP A 606 -14.17 -33.71 9.38
N GLU A 607 -14.87 -34.58 8.65
CA GLU A 607 -14.26 -35.43 7.64
C GLU A 607 -13.86 -34.56 6.44
N TYR A 608 -12.65 -34.73 5.92
CA TYR A 608 -12.29 -34.04 4.69
C TYR A 608 -13.05 -34.64 3.50
N GLN A 609 -13.99 -33.86 2.96
CA GLN A 609 -14.67 -34.16 1.71
C GLN A 609 -14.39 -33.05 0.69
N GLN A 610 -13.84 -33.44 -0.46
CA GLN A 610 -13.38 -32.49 -1.50
C GLN A 610 -14.50 -31.58 -2.00
N ASN A 611 -15.72 -32.12 -2.17
CA ASN A 611 -16.87 -31.39 -2.71
C ASN A 611 -17.79 -30.82 -1.61
N PHE A 612 -17.35 -30.79 -0.34
CA PHE A 612 -18.22 -30.43 0.78
C PHE A 612 -18.89 -29.06 0.57
N TYR A 613 -18.16 -28.04 0.12
CA TYR A 613 -18.70 -26.68 -0.02
C TYR A 613 -19.81 -26.56 -1.09
N ALA A 614 -19.85 -27.49 -2.04
CA ALA A 614 -20.91 -27.53 -3.04
C ALA A 614 -22.18 -28.25 -2.53
N ALA A 615 -22.05 -29.07 -1.48
CA ALA A 615 -23.10 -29.94 -0.96
C ALA A 615 -23.42 -29.70 0.53
N SER A 616 -22.77 -28.73 1.17
CA SER A 616 -22.85 -28.49 2.60
C SER A 616 -24.24 -27.99 2.98
N PRO A 617 -24.83 -28.52 4.07
CA PRO A 617 -26.10 -28.03 4.56
C PRO A 617 -25.98 -26.58 5.04
N ARG A 618 -27.10 -25.85 5.01
CA ARG A 618 -27.12 -24.43 5.37
C ARG A 618 -26.94 -24.20 6.88
N GLU A 619 -27.51 -25.05 7.71
CA GLU A 619 -27.57 -24.89 9.16
C GLU A 619 -26.52 -25.77 9.83
N ASN A 620 -25.60 -25.17 10.59
CA ASN A 620 -24.55 -25.86 11.36
C ASN A 620 -23.86 -27.01 10.59
N PRO A 621 -23.24 -26.74 9.42
CA PRO A 621 -22.66 -27.80 8.61
C PRO A 621 -21.52 -28.54 9.31
N LEU A 622 -21.55 -29.86 9.14
CA LEU A 622 -20.54 -30.82 9.58
C LEU A 622 -20.43 -31.91 8.51
N ALA A 623 -19.21 -32.18 8.04
CA ALA A 623 -18.92 -33.27 7.13
C ALA A 623 -18.66 -34.60 7.87
N GLY A 624 -19.27 -35.67 7.38
CA GLY A 624 -19.09 -37.05 7.87
C GLY A 624 -20.18 -37.53 8.84
N GLU A 625 -20.07 -38.78 9.25
CA GLU A 625 -21.04 -39.48 10.09
C GLU A 625 -20.87 -39.16 11.60
N PRO A 626 -21.91 -39.41 12.42
CA PRO A 626 -21.85 -39.22 13.87
C PRO A 626 -20.67 -39.95 14.54
N LEU A 627 -19.94 -39.24 15.40
CA LEU A 627 -18.65 -39.65 15.98
C LEU A 627 -18.78 -40.56 17.21
N SER A 628 -19.81 -41.40 17.31
CA SER A 628 -20.10 -42.18 18.52
C SER A 628 -18.98 -43.14 18.94
N ASP A 629 -18.14 -43.58 17.98
CA ASP A 629 -16.86 -44.24 18.25
C ASP A 629 -15.77 -43.61 17.38
N TYR A 630 -15.29 -42.43 17.79
CA TYR A 630 -14.30 -41.68 17.04
C TYR A 630 -12.97 -42.43 16.85
N LYS A 631 -12.67 -43.44 17.68
CA LYS A 631 -11.45 -44.24 17.59
C LYS A 631 -11.45 -45.20 16.39
N ALA A 632 -12.63 -45.54 15.87
CA ALA A 632 -12.78 -46.39 14.69
C ALA A 632 -12.62 -45.62 13.36
N ILE A 633 -12.56 -44.30 13.39
CA ILE A 633 -12.51 -43.45 12.19
C ILE A 633 -11.13 -43.53 11.56
N THR A 634 -11.07 -43.84 10.27
CA THR A 634 -9.82 -43.87 9.49
C THR A 634 -9.81 -42.86 8.33
N SER A 635 -10.91 -42.18 8.07
CA SER A 635 -10.98 -41.16 7.02
C SER A 635 -10.22 -39.90 7.40
N GLU A 636 -9.66 -39.23 6.40
CA GLU A 636 -8.90 -37.99 6.59
C GLU A 636 -9.78 -36.92 7.25
N ARG A 637 -9.20 -36.17 8.19
CA ARG A 637 -9.88 -35.08 8.90
C ARG A 637 -9.39 -33.74 8.41
N VAL A 638 -10.25 -32.73 8.51
CA VAL A 638 -9.92 -31.37 8.13
C VAL A 638 -8.90 -30.77 9.11
N ILE A 639 -7.93 -30.05 8.54
CA ILE A 639 -6.94 -29.26 9.26
C ILE A 639 -6.99 -27.82 8.72
N ARG A 640 -6.96 -26.82 9.61
CA ARG A 640 -7.02 -25.39 9.26
C ARG A 640 -5.85 -24.60 9.89
N GLY A 641 -5.68 -23.35 9.46
CA GLY A 641 -4.89 -22.33 10.16
C GLY A 641 -3.46 -22.08 9.71
N GLY A 642 -2.78 -23.04 9.07
CA GLY A 642 -1.32 -22.93 8.92
C GLY A 642 -0.53 -23.31 10.18
N SER A 643 0.78 -23.49 10.07
CA SER A 643 1.69 -23.72 11.20
C SER A 643 2.97 -22.91 11.02
N TRP A 644 3.84 -22.92 12.03
CA TRP A 644 5.13 -22.20 12.04
C TRP A 644 6.05 -22.51 10.86
N GLU A 645 5.89 -23.66 10.19
CA GLU A 645 6.71 -24.04 9.03
C GLU A 645 6.02 -23.82 7.68
N ASN A 646 4.76 -23.38 7.69
CA ASN A 646 4.01 -23.24 6.46
C ASN A 646 4.17 -21.83 5.87
N TYR A 647 4.21 -21.75 4.55
CA TYR A 647 4.23 -20.48 3.83
C TYR A 647 2.86 -19.80 3.88
N ASP A 648 2.84 -18.52 3.50
CA ASP A 648 1.69 -17.60 3.52
C ASP A 648 0.43 -18.15 2.84
N ASN A 649 0.59 -18.99 1.81
CA ASN A 649 -0.51 -19.59 1.06
C ASN A 649 -1.29 -20.64 1.87
N LEU A 650 -0.70 -21.20 2.92
CA LEU A 650 -1.31 -22.24 3.75
C LEU A 650 -1.89 -21.71 5.07
N ILE A 651 -1.66 -20.43 5.40
CA ILE A 651 -2.20 -19.80 6.63
C ILE A 651 -3.48 -18.99 6.38
N ARG A 652 -4.06 -19.11 5.17
CA ARG A 652 -5.30 -18.43 4.78
C ARG A 652 -6.49 -19.01 5.55
N VAL A 653 -7.46 -18.16 5.91
CA VAL A 653 -8.67 -18.55 6.66
C VAL A 653 -9.48 -19.63 5.94
N ASN A 654 -9.56 -19.53 4.62
CA ASN A 654 -10.27 -20.44 3.75
C ASN A 654 -9.45 -21.66 3.32
N ASN A 655 -8.16 -21.75 3.65
CA ASN A 655 -7.36 -22.90 3.25
C ASN A 655 -7.86 -24.15 3.96
N ARG A 656 -8.14 -25.19 3.16
CA ARG A 656 -8.51 -26.51 3.64
C ARG A 656 -7.34 -27.45 3.44
N ASN A 657 -6.91 -28.09 4.51
CA ASN A 657 -5.95 -29.17 4.44
C ASN A 657 -6.55 -30.43 5.08
N ARG A 658 -5.86 -31.56 4.91
CA ARG A 658 -6.31 -32.85 5.41
C ARG A 658 -5.18 -33.69 5.96
N GLY A 659 -5.51 -34.54 6.91
CA GLY A 659 -4.59 -35.53 7.42
C GLY A 659 -5.30 -36.76 7.90
N HIS A 660 -4.65 -37.92 7.73
CA HIS A 660 -5.07 -39.14 8.40
C HIS A 660 -5.11 -38.90 9.92
N PRO A 661 -6.10 -39.44 10.66
CA PRO A 661 -6.26 -39.19 12.10
C PRO A 661 -5.01 -39.45 12.94
N THR A 662 -4.10 -40.33 12.49
CA THR A 662 -2.83 -40.66 13.16
C THR A 662 -1.66 -39.72 12.83
N ARG A 663 -1.86 -38.63 12.09
CA ARG A 663 -0.79 -37.67 11.76
C ARG A 663 -0.31 -36.96 13.04
N THR A 664 1.00 -36.88 13.24
CA THR A 664 1.63 -36.37 14.49
C THR A 664 2.72 -35.31 14.27
N TYR A 665 2.70 -34.50 13.21
CA TYR A 665 3.77 -33.52 12.98
C TYR A 665 3.36 -32.09 13.39
N TYR A 666 2.75 -31.33 12.48
CA TYR A 666 2.35 -29.93 12.72
C TYR A 666 1.06 -29.72 13.53
N PRO A 667 0.06 -30.63 13.54
CA PRO A 667 -1.20 -30.34 14.19
C PRO A 667 -1.12 -30.20 15.71
N GLY A 668 -1.69 -29.11 16.21
CA GLY A 668 -2.31 -28.93 17.51
C GLY A 668 -3.84 -28.85 17.35
N PHE A 669 -4.51 -28.13 18.26
CA PHE A 669 -5.96 -27.94 18.24
C PHE A 669 -6.42 -26.87 19.23
N ARG A 670 -7.67 -26.44 19.07
CA ARG A 670 -8.45 -25.68 20.06
C ARG A 670 -9.85 -26.28 20.18
N CYS A 671 -10.59 -25.97 21.24
CA CYS A 671 -11.89 -26.57 21.50
C CYS A 671 -13.04 -25.55 21.50
N VAL A 672 -14.25 -26.06 21.34
CA VAL A 672 -15.50 -25.29 21.41
C VAL A 672 -16.51 -25.96 22.34
N VAL A 673 -17.45 -25.16 22.85
CA VAL A 673 -18.68 -25.63 23.52
C VAL A 673 -19.89 -24.90 22.97
N GLN A 674 -21.01 -25.60 22.83
CA GLN A 674 -22.26 -24.98 22.40
C GLN A 674 -22.74 -24.00 23.47
N ARG A 675 -23.27 -22.83 23.08
CA ARG A 675 -23.99 -21.98 24.04
C ARG A 675 -25.31 -22.66 24.38
N SER A 676 -25.40 -23.28 25.56
CA SER A 676 -26.68 -23.70 26.13
C SER A 676 -27.55 -22.45 26.38
N HIS A 677 -28.80 -22.48 25.92
CA HIS A 677 -29.77 -21.38 26.00
C HIS A 677 -29.89 -20.73 27.38
#